data_AF-A0AAD4C5J7-F1
#
_entry.id   AF-A0AAD4C5J7-F1
#
_cell.length_a   1.000
_cell.length_b   1.000
_cell.length_c   1.000
_cell.angle_alpha   90.00
_cell.angle_beta   90.00
_cell.angle_gamma   90.00
#
_symmetry.space_group_name_H-M   'P 1'
#
loop_
_entity.id
_entity.type
_entity.pdbx_description
1 polymer ?
#
loop_
_entity_poly.entity_id
_entity_poly.type
_entity_poly.pdbx_seq_one_letter_code
_entity_poly.pdbx_strand_id
1 'polypeptide(L)'
;MSLLLGIIPSAFLSRFTTRSNVHETLTQLFGGLQYHEQIVWKAIGGGYLISFAPDQLGRLLFEVYLKMFSDENMARRLQNMSSSVTKAFLEATLVHYTRRSFVQFLNHIKSRVQTDWTRVMVRFDDQVTQDTSLILGSNLYQEMCCQFHLLDVVTFTSMEKAYIRDLQAKTNSAIFRDWKSIPAAVTVVLVIPRNKIKAVESALRSAGTPLLQCEVRNASLWNIFTDISTAYGRLETAGTGQARTATIVEDKEGESTSSPLIAFFSASSSSLMLSYNATVGFRIRPSPHISRTPSLLQAIFSAPLEASPHVHILAEPPFPPIPYSAATDQRTQVALESKRVLGVQMNESCTAIHSFVARIDITDPAGQSSLAAGSSVRLEQVQPHGARLCIDKYTEKIYFPLPVDVANSKLRVARKSMYVEIIAPLARSMRIQNECGAAKRFFTVLDDGVPTSGDVRSVNLDRCPPFKPSKSRGTLEWLVPHVSLMFSNRERIVREKKSTSPQDTFVDLKDSLHTLLLSAAGVQGPVQSVFALQSTSTGDFLAVILVANLRLDVSSHTVLADAWVAPGTITVRDTLRHLRTTFDVVAIKIDPDESEAWRYLLPLLVERCRTWKHKSSCEYLTQGTIPLHPDAGADPEKSPFCSCGAGVGTGTLPRQFKSLAQYVTRVAISPLFAVPYLEKTRDDAKHAESEEGRCLYAASVRL
;
A
#
# COMPACT_ATOMS: atom_id res chain seq x y z
N MET A 1 -1.20 4.91 9.20
CA MET A 1 -1.01 5.31 7.79
C MET A 1 -2.18 4.92 6.91
N SER A 2 -2.52 3.63 6.73
CA SER A 2 -3.62 3.19 5.84
C SER A 2 -4.93 3.94 6.10
N LEU A 3 -5.34 4.05 7.36
CA LEU A 3 -6.55 4.77 7.77
C LEU A 3 -6.52 6.27 7.40
N LEU A 4 -5.39 6.95 7.62
CA LEU A 4 -5.21 8.37 7.32
C LEU A 4 -5.23 8.64 5.81
N LEU A 5 -4.57 7.79 5.04
CA LEU A 5 -4.54 7.89 3.58
C LEU A 5 -5.86 7.44 2.93
N GLY A 6 -6.66 6.63 3.62
CA GLY A 6 -7.87 6.04 3.04
C GLY A 6 -7.62 4.88 2.10
N ILE A 7 -6.42 4.32 2.12
CA ILE A 7 -6.02 3.19 1.28
C ILE A 7 -5.36 2.11 2.12
N ILE A 8 -5.55 0.86 1.74
CA ILE A 8 -4.97 -0.30 2.40
C ILE A 8 -4.33 -1.23 1.37
N PRO A 9 -3.17 -1.84 1.67
CA PRO A 9 -2.64 -2.90 0.82
C PRO A 9 -3.65 -4.06 0.78
N SER A 10 -4.08 -4.47 -0.40
CA SER A 10 -4.98 -5.63 -0.58
C SER A 10 -4.42 -6.88 0.08
N ALA A 11 -3.12 -7.15 -0.11
CA ALA A 11 -2.41 -8.27 0.49
C ALA A 11 -2.35 -8.22 2.04
N PHE A 12 -2.56 -7.05 2.66
CA PHE A 12 -2.73 -6.93 4.12
C PHE A 12 -4.03 -7.57 4.60
N LEU A 13 -5.10 -7.51 3.79
CA LEU A 13 -6.41 -8.08 4.12
C LEU A 13 -6.45 -9.58 3.85
N SER A 14 -6.05 -10.01 2.65
CA SER A 14 -6.02 -11.44 2.28
C SER A 14 -4.93 -12.22 3.00
N ARG A 15 -3.86 -11.57 3.43
CA ARG A 15 -2.62 -12.17 3.98
C ARG A 15 -1.88 -13.06 2.97
N PHE A 16 -2.19 -12.93 1.68
CA PHE A 16 -1.47 -13.59 0.60
C PHE A 16 -1.48 -12.72 -0.66
N THR A 17 -0.58 -13.01 -1.58
CA THR A 17 -0.58 -12.41 -2.91
C THR A 17 -0.46 -13.48 -3.98
N THR A 18 -1.04 -13.23 -5.15
CA THR A 18 -0.90 -14.10 -6.33
C THR A 18 0.25 -13.65 -7.23
N ARG A 19 0.94 -12.57 -6.85
CA ARG A 19 2.16 -12.11 -7.50
C ARG A 19 3.38 -12.73 -6.83
N SER A 20 4.28 -13.26 -7.65
CA SER A 20 5.56 -13.73 -7.15
C SER A 20 6.53 -12.59 -6.91
N ASN A 21 7.20 -12.62 -5.76
CA ASN A 21 8.42 -11.85 -5.52
C ASN A 21 9.65 -12.74 -5.32
N VAL A 22 9.60 -13.95 -5.88
CA VAL A 22 10.65 -14.96 -5.73
C VAL A 22 11.97 -14.49 -6.32
N HIS A 23 11.95 -13.89 -7.52
CA HIS A 23 13.14 -13.35 -8.16
C HIS A 23 13.89 -12.31 -7.31
N GLU A 24 13.19 -11.37 -6.66
CA GLU A 24 13.78 -10.39 -5.73
C GLU A 24 14.31 -11.07 -4.47
N THR A 25 13.56 -12.05 -3.93
CA THR A 25 14.01 -12.87 -2.79
C THR A 25 15.29 -13.63 -3.11
N LEU A 26 15.37 -14.27 -4.28
CA LEU A 26 16.56 -14.98 -4.76
C LEU A 26 17.72 -14.01 -5.01
N THR A 27 17.46 -12.87 -5.64
CA THR A 27 18.50 -11.85 -5.91
C THR A 27 19.11 -11.34 -4.61
N GLN A 28 18.31 -11.10 -3.58
CA GLN A 28 18.78 -10.77 -2.23
C GLN A 28 19.66 -11.87 -1.62
N LEU A 29 19.29 -13.16 -1.79
CA LEU A 29 20.11 -14.29 -1.31
C LEU A 29 21.50 -14.33 -1.96
N PHE A 30 21.60 -13.90 -3.22
CA PHE A 30 22.86 -13.80 -3.96
C PHE A 30 23.59 -12.46 -3.79
N GLY A 31 23.20 -11.64 -2.80
CA GLY A 31 23.91 -10.39 -2.46
C GLY A 31 23.37 -9.14 -3.17
N GLY A 32 22.17 -9.23 -3.77
CA GLY A 32 21.45 -8.07 -4.28
C GLY A 32 21.20 -7.02 -3.19
N LEU A 33 21.46 -5.76 -3.51
CA LEU A 33 21.35 -4.64 -2.56
C LEU A 33 19.99 -3.95 -2.58
N GLN A 34 19.16 -4.25 -3.58
CA GLN A 34 17.84 -3.66 -3.81
C GLN A 34 16.77 -4.73 -3.79
N TYR A 35 15.61 -4.41 -3.23
CA TYR A 35 14.45 -5.29 -3.18
C TYR A 35 13.21 -4.52 -3.61
N HIS A 36 12.61 -4.93 -4.72
CA HIS A 36 11.36 -4.33 -5.19
C HIS A 36 10.17 -5.19 -4.80
N GLU A 37 9.11 -4.53 -4.35
CA GLU A 37 7.82 -5.20 -4.12
C GLU A 37 6.70 -4.32 -4.65
N GLN A 38 5.86 -4.88 -5.52
CA GLN A 38 4.69 -4.17 -5.99
C GLN A 38 3.53 -4.37 -5.01
N ILE A 39 3.11 -3.29 -4.38
CA ILE A 39 1.98 -3.27 -3.45
C ILE A 39 0.74 -2.76 -4.19
N VAL A 40 -0.34 -3.55 -4.16
CA VAL A 40 -1.64 -3.15 -4.71
C VAL A 40 -2.47 -2.53 -3.60
N TRP A 41 -2.73 -1.23 -3.73
CA TRP A 41 -3.53 -0.45 -2.79
C TRP A 41 -5.01 -0.42 -3.21
N LYS A 42 -5.90 -0.51 -2.23
CA LYS A 42 -7.35 -0.36 -2.39
C LYS A 42 -7.88 0.73 -1.50
N ALA A 43 -8.91 1.43 -1.94
CA ALA A 43 -9.63 2.36 -1.09
C ALA A 43 -10.24 1.59 0.10
N ILE A 44 -10.16 2.19 1.28
CA ILE A 44 -10.85 1.69 2.47
C ILE A 44 -12.33 2.02 2.32
N GLY A 45 -13.18 0.98 2.28
CA GLY A 45 -14.64 1.12 2.24
C GLY A 45 -15.24 1.54 3.58
N GLY A 46 -16.54 1.86 3.58
CA GLY A 46 -17.34 2.06 4.79
C GLY A 46 -17.96 3.45 4.97
N GLY A 47 -17.59 4.45 4.16
CA GLY A 47 -18.25 5.77 4.19
C GLY A 47 -18.14 6.55 5.51
N TYR A 48 -17.25 6.13 6.42
CA TYR A 48 -17.09 6.78 7.73
C TYR A 48 -16.23 8.04 7.65
N LEU A 49 -16.64 9.06 8.40
CA LEU A 49 -15.76 10.17 8.76
C LEU A 49 -14.96 9.76 10.00
N ILE A 50 -13.64 9.84 9.91
CA ILE A 50 -12.76 9.32 10.96
C ILE A 50 -12.49 10.43 11.99
N SER A 51 -12.72 10.15 13.27
CA SER A 51 -12.51 11.11 14.35
C SER A 51 -11.32 10.71 15.24
N PHE A 52 -10.46 11.67 15.55
CA PHE A 52 -9.31 11.50 16.44
C PHE A 52 -9.33 12.53 17.57
N ALA A 53 -8.84 12.13 18.74
CA ALA A 53 -8.47 13.08 19.78
C ALA A 53 -7.32 13.99 19.27
N PRO A 54 -7.43 15.33 19.39
CA PRO A 54 -6.45 16.26 18.82
C PRO A 54 -5.00 15.98 19.26
N ASP A 55 -4.79 15.76 20.56
CA ASP A 55 -3.44 15.54 21.10
C ASP A 55 -2.82 14.22 20.63
N GLN A 56 -3.65 13.18 20.43
CA GLN A 56 -3.19 11.89 19.90
C GLN A 56 -2.79 12.00 18.43
N LEU A 57 -3.59 12.71 17.63
CA LEU A 57 -3.27 12.93 16.22
C LEU A 57 -2.02 13.81 16.06
N GLY A 58 -1.90 14.91 16.81
CA GLY A 58 -0.71 15.77 16.77
C GLY A 58 0.57 14.99 17.04
N ARG A 59 0.56 14.14 18.08
CA ARG A 59 1.69 13.25 18.41
C ARG A 59 1.97 12.23 17.30
N LEU A 60 0.94 11.59 16.75
CA LEU A 60 1.11 10.65 15.64
C LEU A 60 1.73 11.32 14.41
N LEU A 61 1.28 12.53 14.05
CA LEU A 61 1.82 13.28 12.91
C LEU A 61 3.29 13.65 13.12
N PHE A 62 3.68 13.97 14.35
CA PHE A 62 5.09 14.17 14.71
C PHE A 62 5.93 12.89 14.56
N GLU A 63 5.43 11.74 15.02
CA GLU A 63 6.11 10.45 14.80
C GLU A 63 6.24 10.09 13.33
N VAL A 64 5.22 10.41 12.51
CA VAL A 64 5.28 10.25 11.05
C VAL A 64 6.34 11.18 10.44
N TYR A 65 6.38 12.44 10.89
CA TYR A 65 7.39 13.41 10.48
C TYR A 65 8.82 12.89 10.78
N LEU A 66 9.09 12.45 12.02
CA LEU A 66 10.39 11.88 12.37
C LEU A 66 10.77 10.68 11.50
N LYS A 67 9.81 9.84 11.09
CA LYS A 67 10.04 8.70 10.19
C LYS A 67 10.29 9.11 8.74
N MET A 68 9.55 10.09 8.22
CA MET A 68 9.74 10.60 6.85
C MET A 68 11.14 11.22 6.69
N PHE A 69 11.61 11.96 7.69
CA PHE A 69 12.88 12.67 7.62
C PHE A 69 13.98 11.99 8.42
N SER A 70 13.85 10.67 8.53
CA SER A 70 14.68 9.88 9.39
C SER A 70 16.11 9.73 8.85
N ASP A 71 16.32 10.08 7.58
CA ASP A 71 17.64 10.31 7.02
C ASP A 71 18.38 11.46 7.74
N GLU A 72 17.70 12.41 8.38
CA GLU A 72 18.34 13.53 9.09
C GLU A 72 18.77 13.17 10.52
N ASN A 73 18.45 11.97 10.99
CA ASN A 73 18.78 11.51 12.34
C ASN A 73 20.19 10.89 12.40
N MET A 74 21.16 11.67 12.90
CA MET A 74 22.57 11.26 12.95
C MET A 74 22.82 10.08 13.90
N ALA A 75 22.16 10.04 15.06
CA ALA A 75 22.31 8.95 16.02
C ALA A 75 21.89 7.61 15.39
N ARG A 76 20.77 7.62 14.65
CA ARG A 76 20.30 6.43 13.93
C ARG A 76 21.23 6.05 12.77
N ARG A 77 21.80 7.02 12.05
CA ARG A 77 22.82 6.75 11.03
C ARG A 77 24.06 6.07 11.61
N LEU A 78 24.56 6.55 12.75
CA LEU A 78 25.71 5.97 13.45
C LEU A 78 25.42 4.54 13.92
N GLN A 79 24.23 4.29 14.47
CA GLN A 79 23.77 2.94 14.83
C GLN A 79 23.65 2.00 13.62
N ASN A 80 23.19 2.49 12.48
CA ASN A 80 23.11 1.68 11.27
C ASN A 80 24.51 1.39 10.70
N MET A 81 25.45 2.35 10.77
CA MET A 81 26.84 2.13 10.35
C MET A 81 27.56 1.07 11.18
N SER A 82 27.31 0.99 12.50
CA SER A 82 27.93 -0.02 13.35
C SER A 82 27.38 -1.43 13.11
N SER A 83 26.19 -1.57 12.53
CA SER A 83 25.59 -2.86 12.19
C SER A 83 25.89 -3.32 10.76
N SER A 84 25.89 -2.42 9.77
CA SER A 84 26.33 -2.71 8.41
C SER A 84 26.65 -1.42 7.65
N VAL A 85 27.94 -1.20 7.36
CA VAL A 85 28.42 -0.02 6.62
C VAL A 85 27.77 0.07 5.23
N THR A 86 27.65 -1.05 4.51
CA THR A 86 27.06 -1.10 3.17
C THR A 86 25.57 -0.72 3.19
N LYS A 87 24.80 -1.26 4.15
CA LYS A 87 23.38 -0.96 4.29
C LYS A 87 23.14 0.50 4.69
N ALA A 88 23.91 1.00 5.64
CA ALA A 88 23.84 2.39 6.08
C ALA A 88 24.15 3.37 4.93
N PHE A 89 25.09 3.02 4.05
CA PHE A 89 25.41 3.83 2.88
C PHE A 89 24.25 3.87 1.87
N LEU A 90 23.63 2.74 1.58
CA LEU A 90 22.47 2.66 0.68
C LEU A 90 21.27 3.44 1.21
N GLU A 91 20.91 3.25 2.48
CA GLU A 91 19.82 4.00 3.13
C GLU A 91 20.06 5.51 3.09
N ALA A 92 21.31 5.95 3.24
CA ALA A 92 21.66 7.37 3.22
C ALA A 92 21.64 7.99 1.81
N THR A 93 21.50 7.19 0.75
CA THR A 93 21.34 7.68 -0.63
C THR A 93 19.88 7.80 -1.06
N LEU A 94 18.95 7.16 -0.35
CA LEU A 94 17.53 7.10 -0.69
C LEU A 94 16.73 8.14 0.12
N VAL A 95 16.80 9.40 -0.30
CA VAL A 95 15.98 10.48 0.27
C VAL A 95 14.72 10.63 -0.58
N HIS A 96 13.57 10.26 0.01
CA HIS A 96 12.30 10.17 -0.71
C HIS A 96 11.36 11.36 -0.49
N TYR A 97 11.57 12.15 0.57
CA TYR A 97 10.59 13.10 1.07
C TYR A 97 11.18 14.50 1.23
N THR A 98 10.38 15.51 0.89
CA THR A 98 10.64 16.92 1.25
C THR A 98 9.63 17.39 2.29
N ARG A 99 9.87 18.56 2.91
CA ARG A 99 8.88 19.16 3.82
C ARG A 99 7.54 19.37 3.13
N ARG A 100 7.54 19.74 1.84
CA ARG A 100 6.32 19.83 1.01
C ARG A 100 5.58 18.49 0.93
N SER A 101 6.26 17.37 0.72
CA SER A 101 5.60 16.04 0.69
C SER A 101 4.83 15.77 1.98
N PHE A 102 5.39 16.13 3.13
CA PHE A 102 4.72 16.00 4.43
C PHE A 102 3.51 16.94 4.54
N VAL A 103 3.63 18.20 4.12
CA VAL A 103 2.50 19.14 4.15
C VAL A 103 1.37 18.71 3.20
N GLN A 104 1.70 18.19 2.01
CA GLN A 104 0.70 17.60 1.10
C GLN A 104 -0.03 16.42 1.74
N PHE A 105 0.70 15.57 2.45
CA PHE A 105 0.11 14.49 3.23
C PHE A 105 -0.83 15.02 4.32
N LEU A 106 -0.47 16.11 5.01
CA LEU A 106 -1.34 16.74 6.00
C LEU A 106 -2.58 17.39 5.39
N ASN A 107 -2.47 18.03 4.22
CA ASN A 107 -3.62 18.56 3.50
C ASN A 107 -4.63 17.44 3.17
N HIS A 108 -4.14 16.30 2.68
CA HIS A 108 -4.97 15.11 2.46
C HIS A 108 -5.67 14.65 3.74
N ILE A 109 -4.95 14.60 4.87
CA ILE A 109 -5.54 14.21 6.16
C ILE A 109 -6.60 15.19 6.63
N LYS A 110 -6.34 16.50 6.55
CA LYS A 110 -7.25 17.57 7.01
C LYS A 110 -8.64 17.42 6.39
N SER A 111 -8.73 17.00 5.13
CA SER A 111 -10.00 16.76 4.43
C SER A 111 -10.76 15.50 4.87
N ARG A 112 -10.09 14.55 5.55
CA ARG A 112 -10.60 13.21 5.86
C ARG A 112 -10.90 12.97 7.33
N VAL A 113 -10.34 13.77 8.22
CA VAL A 113 -10.47 13.58 9.67
C VAL A 113 -11.32 14.68 10.30
N GLN A 114 -12.18 14.29 11.23
CA GLN A 114 -12.92 15.21 12.08
C GLN A 114 -12.18 15.37 13.41
N THR A 115 -11.61 16.55 13.64
CA THR A 115 -10.90 16.89 14.88
C THR A 115 -10.71 18.40 14.97
N ASP A 116 -10.30 18.90 16.14
CA ASP A 116 -9.82 20.28 16.27
C ASP A 116 -8.44 20.40 15.62
N TRP A 117 -8.44 20.74 14.33
CA TRP A 117 -7.23 20.82 13.52
C TRP A 117 -6.23 21.86 14.05
N THR A 118 -6.72 22.98 14.59
CA THR A 118 -5.86 24.02 15.17
C THR A 118 -5.08 23.45 16.34
N ARG A 119 -5.75 22.76 17.26
CA ARG A 119 -5.08 22.11 18.40
C ARG A 119 -4.11 21.01 17.97
N VAL A 120 -4.45 20.23 16.94
CA VAL A 120 -3.53 19.24 16.34
C VAL A 120 -2.24 19.89 15.87
N MET A 121 -2.35 20.99 15.12
CA MET A 121 -1.20 21.68 14.53
C MET A 121 -0.36 22.41 15.58
N VAL A 122 -0.97 23.02 16.60
CA VAL A 122 -0.24 23.59 17.75
C VAL A 122 0.57 22.50 18.45
N ARG A 123 -0.05 21.36 18.76
CA ARG A 123 0.64 20.25 19.42
C ARG A 123 1.78 19.69 18.58
N PHE A 124 1.58 19.57 17.27
CA PHE A 124 2.62 19.13 16.34
C PHE A 124 3.79 20.12 16.29
N ASP A 125 3.52 21.42 16.17
CA ASP A 125 4.52 22.47 16.08
C ASP A 125 5.37 22.60 17.34
N ASP A 126 4.75 22.51 18.52
CA ASP A 126 5.46 22.45 19.81
C ASP A 126 6.49 21.32 19.84
N GLN A 127 6.15 20.16 19.28
CA GLN A 127 7.06 19.02 19.23
C GLN A 127 8.18 19.19 18.20
N VAL A 128 7.90 19.79 17.05
CA VAL A 128 8.91 20.05 16.02
C VAL A 128 9.92 21.10 16.48
N THR A 129 9.47 22.16 17.14
CA THR A 129 10.34 23.23 17.62
C THR A 129 11.25 22.80 18.78
N GLN A 130 10.83 21.80 19.56
CA GLN A 130 11.61 21.20 20.64
C GLN A 130 12.48 20.01 20.18
N ASP A 131 12.32 19.54 18.94
CA ASP A 131 13.10 18.42 18.42
C ASP A 131 14.57 18.80 18.22
N THR A 132 15.44 17.92 18.69
CA THR A 132 16.90 18.01 18.48
C THR A 132 17.45 16.78 17.77
N SER A 133 16.58 15.84 17.37
CA SER A 133 16.99 14.58 16.75
C SER A 133 17.28 14.72 15.26
N LEU A 134 16.58 15.61 14.55
CA LEU A 134 16.80 15.89 13.13
C LEU A 134 17.81 17.04 12.96
N ILE A 135 19.00 16.74 12.44
CA ILE A 135 20.09 17.73 12.35
C ILE A 135 19.79 18.92 11.40
N LEU A 136 18.87 18.74 10.45
CA LEU A 136 18.43 19.78 9.50
C LEU A 136 17.03 20.33 9.83
N GLY A 137 16.44 19.91 10.96
CA GLY A 137 15.09 20.26 11.36
C GLY A 137 14.85 21.77 11.38
N SER A 138 15.70 22.50 12.12
CA SER A 138 15.62 23.97 12.24
C SER A 138 15.90 24.69 10.92
N ASN A 139 16.85 24.21 10.12
CA ASN A 139 17.19 24.81 8.82
C ASN A 139 16.05 24.71 7.80
N LEU A 140 15.23 23.65 7.86
CA LEU A 140 14.11 23.40 6.94
C LEU A 140 12.77 23.90 7.49
N TYR A 141 12.74 24.43 8.72
CA TYR A 141 11.50 24.82 9.37
C TYR A 141 10.79 25.96 8.65
N GLN A 142 11.53 26.97 8.18
CA GLN A 142 10.94 28.11 7.45
C GLN A 142 10.32 27.70 6.11
N GLU A 143 10.94 26.74 5.39
CA GLU A 143 10.33 26.11 4.22
C GLU A 143 9.02 25.42 4.62
N MET A 144 9.04 24.62 5.69
CA MET A 144 7.87 23.89 6.16
C MET A 144 6.69 24.83 6.49
N CYS A 145 6.93 25.91 7.25
CA CYS A 145 5.93 26.93 7.54
C CYS A 145 5.37 27.58 6.27
N CYS A 146 6.24 27.90 5.31
CA CYS A 146 5.85 28.45 4.02
C CYS A 146 4.90 27.50 3.27
N GLN A 147 5.25 26.21 3.20
CA GLN A 147 4.42 25.19 2.55
C GLN A 147 3.08 24.98 3.26
N PHE A 148 3.05 25.04 4.60
CA PHE A 148 1.81 24.98 5.38
C PHE A 148 0.81 26.07 4.99
N HIS A 149 1.30 27.29 4.80
CA HIS A 149 0.48 28.42 4.34
C HIS A 149 0.03 28.24 2.88
N LEU A 150 0.95 27.88 1.98
CA LEU A 150 0.66 27.74 0.54
C LEU A 150 -0.35 26.64 0.22
N LEU A 151 -0.39 25.57 1.01
CA LEU A 151 -1.32 24.45 0.83
C LEU A 151 -2.57 24.54 1.73
N ASP A 152 -2.81 25.70 2.35
CA ASP A 152 -3.93 25.98 3.25
C ASP A 152 -4.13 24.91 4.34
N VAL A 153 -3.03 24.40 4.88
CA VAL A 153 -3.07 23.44 5.99
C VAL A 153 -3.22 24.18 7.31
N VAL A 154 -2.33 25.15 7.57
CA VAL A 154 -2.37 26.09 8.70
C VAL A 154 -1.53 27.32 8.35
N THR A 155 -1.92 28.50 8.86
CA THR A 155 -1.10 29.71 8.79
C THR A 155 -0.60 30.02 10.19
N PHE A 156 0.71 29.96 10.40
CA PHE A 156 1.34 30.32 11.67
C PHE A 156 1.42 31.84 11.84
N THR A 157 1.52 32.31 13.08
CA THR A 157 1.55 33.74 13.43
C THR A 157 2.63 34.51 12.68
N SER A 158 3.80 33.91 12.44
CA SER A 158 4.90 34.53 11.68
C SER A 158 4.56 34.85 10.22
N MET A 159 3.48 34.27 9.69
CA MET A 159 2.99 34.43 8.32
C MET A 159 1.65 35.18 8.26
N GLU A 160 1.09 35.57 9.41
CA GLU A 160 -0.15 36.35 9.44
C GLU A 160 0.10 37.79 8.95
N LYS A 161 -0.91 38.34 8.26
CA LYS A 161 -0.85 39.72 7.73
C LYS A 161 -0.60 40.78 8.82
N ALA A 162 -1.09 40.55 10.03
CA ALA A 162 -0.86 41.47 11.15
C ALA A 162 0.61 41.48 11.58
N TYR A 163 1.19 40.29 11.77
CA TYR A 163 2.59 40.13 12.14
C TYR A 163 3.54 40.70 11.08
N ILE A 164 3.29 40.41 9.79
CA ILE A 164 4.13 40.91 8.69
C ILE A 164 4.12 42.45 8.64
N ARG A 165 2.97 43.09 8.84
CA ARG A 165 2.87 44.56 8.88
C ARG A 165 3.65 45.15 10.06
N ASP A 166 3.52 44.55 11.25
CA ASP A 166 4.27 44.98 12.43
C ASP A 166 5.78 44.80 12.23
N LEU A 167 6.20 43.68 11.66
CA LEU A 167 7.60 43.42 11.32
C LEU A 167 8.10 44.42 10.27
N GLN A 168 7.30 44.78 9.26
CA GLN A 168 7.67 45.76 8.23
C GLN A 168 7.88 47.14 8.83
N ALA A 169 7.07 47.53 9.81
CA ALA A 169 7.25 48.80 10.51
C ALA A 169 8.53 48.83 11.37
N LYS A 170 8.96 47.67 11.89
CA LYS A 170 10.13 47.53 12.77
C LYS A 170 11.44 47.28 12.02
N THR A 171 11.37 46.77 10.79
CA THR A 171 12.55 46.34 10.02
C THR A 171 12.73 47.21 8.78
N ASN A 172 13.97 47.64 8.52
CA ASN A 172 14.31 48.39 7.31
C ASN A 172 14.82 47.44 6.21
N SER A 173 14.00 46.44 5.84
CA SER A 173 14.38 45.46 4.82
C SER A 173 14.48 46.12 3.45
N ALA A 174 15.67 46.09 2.83
CA ALA A 174 15.87 46.68 1.50
C ALA A 174 15.06 45.96 0.40
N ILE A 175 14.76 44.67 0.61
CA ILE A 175 14.02 43.80 -0.31
C ILE A 175 12.60 44.30 -0.56
N PHE A 176 11.91 44.69 0.51
CA PHE A 176 10.48 45.02 0.48
C PHE A 176 10.22 46.53 0.59
N ARG A 177 11.26 47.35 0.43
CA ARG A 177 11.16 48.82 0.57
C ARG A 177 10.07 49.42 -0.33
N ASP A 178 9.94 48.90 -1.55
CA ASP A 178 8.99 49.41 -2.55
C ASP A 178 7.63 48.68 -2.53
N TRP A 179 7.35 47.86 -1.51
CA TRP A 179 6.14 47.05 -1.43
C TRP A 179 5.13 47.68 -0.46
N LYS A 180 3.94 48.01 -0.97
CA LYS A 180 2.84 48.55 -0.16
C LYS A 180 2.18 47.47 0.69
N SER A 181 2.06 46.26 0.14
CA SER A 181 1.53 45.09 0.84
C SER A 181 2.43 43.89 0.56
N ILE A 182 3.00 43.33 1.61
CA ILE A 182 3.86 42.15 1.53
C ILE A 182 3.00 40.89 1.72
N PRO A 183 2.96 39.97 0.74
CA PRO A 183 2.27 38.68 0.90
C PRO A 183 3.03 37.80 1.90
N ALA A 184 2.35 36.78 2.45
CA ALA A 184 2.97 35.91 3.44
C ALA A 184 4.09 35.03 2.88
N ALA A 185 3.92 34.56 1.65
CA ALA A 185 4.93 33.86 0.88
C ALA A 185 5.27 34.65 -0.39
N VAL A 186 6.55 34.62 -0.77
CA VAL A 186 7.07 35.19 -2.01
C VAL A 186 7.91 34.15 -2.74
N THR A 187 8.11 34.34 -4.05
CA THR A 187 8.99 33.50 -4.85
C THR A 187 10.37 34.15 -4.96
N VAL A 188 11.40 33.40 -4.57
CA VAL A 188 12.81 33.77 -4.79
C VAL A 188 13.28 33.09 -6.07
N VAL A 189 13.79 33.85 -7.02
CA VAL A 189 14.35 33.38 -8.29
C VAL A 189 15.84 33.66 -8.31
N LEU A 190 16.63 32.64 -8.61
CA LEU A 190 18.09 32.69 -8.74
C LEU A 190 18.49 32.33 -10.17
N VAL A 191 19.15 33.26 -10.85
CA VAL A 191 19.70 33.09 -12.20
C VAL A 191 21.14 32.62 -12.09
N ILE A 192 21.39 31.35 -12.38
CA ILE A 192 22.67 30.67 -12.24
C ILE A 192 23.40 30.67 -13.58
N PRO A 193 24.55 31.34 -13.71
CA PRO A 193 25.33 31.35 -14.95
C PRO A 193 25.78 29.95 -15.39
N ARG A 194 25.67 29.64 -16.68
CA ARG A 194 25.99 28.31 -17.23
C ARG A 194 27.44 27.87 -16.95
N ASN A 195 28.40 28.79 -16.93
CA ASN A 195 29.79 28.49 -16.64
C ASN A 195 30.00 27.91 -15.23
N LYS A 196 29.16 28.28 -14.24
CA LYS A 196 29.21 27.72 -12.88
C LYS A 196 28.74 26.27 -12.85
N ILE A 197 27.76 25.91 -13.65
CA ILE A 197 27.28 24.52 -13.79
C ILE A 197 28.29 23.69 -14.57
N LYS A 198 28.83 24.22 -15.68
CA LYS A 198 29.87 23.54 -16.48
C LYS A 198 31.09 23.18 -15.63
N ALA A 199 31.47 24.03 -14.67
CA ALA A 199 32.60 23.78 -13.78
C ALA A 199 32.44 22.52 -12.89
N VAL A 200 31.22 22.08 -12.62
CA VAL A 200 30.92 20.90 -11.78
C VAL A 200 30.28 19.75 -12.57
N GLU A 201 30.11 19.89 -13.88
CA GLU A 201 29.32 18.97 -14.71
C GLU A 201 29.92 17.55 -14.76
N SER A 202 31.24 17.42 -14.88
CA SER A 202 31.91 16.11 -14.87
C SER A 202 31.76 15.39 -13.52
N ALA A 203 31.86 16.14 -12.42
CA ALA A 203 31.68 15.64 -11.08
C ALA A 203 30.21 15.23 -10.83
N LEU A 204 29.24 16.00 -11.33
CA LEU A 204 27.82 15.67 -11.30
C LEU A 204 27.52 14.37 -12.06
N ARG A 205 28.03 14.22 -13.29
CA ARG A 205 27.86 12.99 -14.10
C ARG A 205 28.42 11.75 -13.39
N SER A 206 29.54 11.91 -12.68
CA SER A 206 30.16 10.82 -11.90
C SER A 206 29.41 10.53 -10.60
N ALA A 207 28.73 11.53 -10.03
CA ALA A 207 28.00 11.41 -8.78
C ALA A 207 26.59 10.80 -8.91
N GLY A 208 26.10 10.59 -10.13
CA GLY A 208 24.78 10.03 -10.40
C GLY A 208 23.67 11.08 -10.37
N THR A 209 22.65 10.88 -9.54
CA THR A 209 21.47 11.77 -9.42
C THR A 209 21.45 12.48 -8.06
N PRO A 210 22.31 13.50 -7.84
CA PRO A 210 22.32 14.24 -6.58
C PRO A 210 21.04 15.02 -6.36
N LEU A 211 20.64 15.16 -5.10
CA LEU A 211 19.56 16.06 -4.72
C LEU A 211 20.03 17.50 -4.71
N LEU A 212 19.25 18.38 -5.33
CA LEU A 212 19.51 19.81 -5.41
C LEU A 212 18.68 20.54 -4.36
N GLN A 213 19.23 21.62 -3.83
CA GLN A 213 18.53 22.49 -2.88
C GLN A 213 19.00 23.93 -3.04
N CYS A 214 18.13 24.85 -2.64
CA CYS A 214 18.47 26.26 -2.47
C CYS A 214 18.68 26.57 -0.99
N GLU A 215 19.38 27.66 -0.71
CA GLU A 215 19.56 28.16 0.65
C GLU A 215 19.50 29.68 0.71
N VAL A 216 19.06 30.20 1.85
CA VAL A 216 19.23 31.60 2.25
C VAL A 216 20.04 31.59 3.54
N ARG A 217 21.25 32.16 3.50
CA ARG A 217 22.15 32.13 4.66
C ARG A 217 22.85 33.46 4.91
N ASN A 218 23.00 33.80 6.18
CA ASN A 218 23.90 34.85 6.66
C ASN A 218 24.79 34.29 7.79
N ALA A 219 25.38 35.15 8.63
CA ALA A 219 26.26 34.72 9.71
C ALA A 219 25.54 33.94 10.84
N SER A 220 24.24 34.17 11.05
CA SER A 220 23.47 33.62 12.18
C SER A 220 22.30 32.72 11.76
N LEU A 221 21.88 32.79 10.50
CA LEU A 221 20.72 32.10 9.96
C LEU A 221 21.14 31.27 8.75
N TRP A 222 20.57 30.07 8.66
CA TRP A 222 20.73 29.20 7.52
C TRP A 222 19.41 28.46 7.25
N ASN A 223 18.67 28.96 6.26
CA ASN A 223 17.41 28.37 5.82
C ASN A 223 17.64 27.58 4.53
N ILE A 224 17.16 26.34 4.49
CA ILE A 224 17.29 25.42 3.35
C ILE A 224 15.91 25.25 2.69
N PHE A 225 15.92 25.18 1.37
CA PHE A 225 14.73 24.99 0.54
C PHE A 225 14.95 23.81 -0.41
N THR A 226 14.13 22.78 -0.28
CA THR A 226 14.16 21.53 -1.04
C THR A 226 13.04 21.43 -2.08
N ASP A 227 11.95 22.19 -1.91
CA ASP A 227 10.91 22.36 -2.92
C ASP A 227 11.33 23.45 -3.92
N ILE A 228 12.22 23.06 -4.83
CA ILE A 228 12.76 23.94 -5.86
C ILE A 228 12.27 23.51 -7.24
N SER A 229 12.11 24.48 -8.13
CA SER A 229 11.87 24.25 -9.55
C SER A 229 13.01 24.86 -10.35
N THR A 230 13.39 24.20 -11.43
CA THR A 230 14.53 24.62 -12.26
C THR A 230 14.20 24.51 -13.74
N ALA A 231 14.64 25.48 -14.53
CA ALA A 231 14.53 25.46 -15.99
C ALA A 231 15.74 26.15 -16.62
N TYR A 232 16.25 25.62 -17.73
CA TYR A 232 17.23 26.33 -18.55
C TYR A 232 16.51 27.38 -19.39
N GLY A 233 17.08 28.59 -19.49
CA GLY A 233 16.47 29.63 -20.30
C GLY A 233 16.80 31.05 -19.84
N ARG A 234 15.98 32.01 -20.28
CA ARG A 234 16.13 33.43 -19.96
C ARG A 234 14.99 33.91 -19.07
N LEU A 235 15.33 34.70 -18.05
CA LEU A 235 14.34 35.37 -17.22
C LEU A 235 14.00 36.73 -17.83
N GLU A 236 12.74 36.93 -18.17
CA GLU A 236 12.21 38.22 -18.60
C GLU A 236 11.42 38.83 -17.45
N THR A 237 11.72 40.07 -17.07
CA THR A 237 11.06 40.75 -15.95
C THR A 237 10.34 41.98 -16.42
N ALA A 238 9.11 42.19 -15.93
CA ALA A 238 8.31 43.39 -16.19
C ALA A 238 7.82 44.02 -14.88
N GLY A 239 7.63 45.34 -14.87
CA GLY A 239 7.21 46.08 -13.68
C GLY A 239 8.31 46.29 -12.63
N THR A 240 7.95 46.96 -11.54
CA THR A 240 8.86 47.31 -10.43
C THR A 240 8.19 47.09 -9.07
N GLY A 241 8.99 46.94 -8.02
CA GLY A 241 8.51 46.71 -6.65
C GLY A 241 7.55 45.52 -6.55
N GLN A 242 6.38 45.75 -5.93
CA GLN A 242 5.34 44.74 -5.75
C GLN A 242 4.70 44.27 -7.08
N ALA A 243 4.65 45.13 -8.10
CA ALA A 243 4.06 44.79 -9.40
C ALA A 243 5.06 44.07 -10.33
N ARG A 244 6.25 43.73 -9.82
CA ARG A 244 7.27 43.01 -10.57
C ARG A 244 6.80 41.59 -10.86
N THR A 245 6.70 41.27 -12.14
CA THR A 245 6.42 39.93 -12.66
C THR A 245 7.63 39.42 -13.43
N ALA A 246 7.75 38.11 -13.54
CA ALA A 246 8.77 37.51 -14.39
C ALA A 246 8.20 36.32 -15.15
N THR A 247 8.79 36.03 -16.30
CA THR A 247 8.46 34.85 -17.11
C THR A 247 9.74 34.18 -17.55
N ILE A 248 9.77 32.86 -17.45
CA ILE A 248 10.88 32.04 -17.94
C ILE A 248 10.62 31.70 -19.40
N VAL A 249 11.48 32.17 -20.29
CA VAL A 249 11.55 31.71 -21.67
C VAL A 249 12.46 30.47 -21.67
N GLU A 250 11.84 29.30 -21.65
CA GLU A 250 12.53 28.01 -21.55
C GLU A 250 13.32 27.69 -22.82
N ASP A 251 14.57 27.31 -22.62
CA ASP A 251 15.42 26.77 -23.67
C ASP A 251 15.27 25.25 -23.73
N LYS A 252 14.50 24.79 -24.72
CA LYS A 252 14.18 23.36 -24.90
C LYS A 252 15.38 22.51 -25.31
N GLU A 253 16.45 23.12 -25.82
CA GLU A 253 17.68 22.40 -26.17
C GLU A 253 18.61 22.20 -24.96
N GLY A 254 18.25 22.80 -23.81
CA GLY A 254 18.74 22.45 -22.48
C GLY A 254 20.26 22.51 -22.32
N GLU A 255 20.89 21.35 -22.07
CA GLU A 255 22.32 21.23 -21.74
C GLU A 255 23.28 21.68 -22.86
N SER A 256 22.81 21.67 -24.11
CA SER A 256 23.61 21.92 -25.32
C SER A 256 23.88 23.40 -25.58
N THR A 257 23.14 24.30 -24.92
CA THR A 257 23.22 25.74 -25.15
C THR A 257 24.04 26.45 -24.07
N SER A 258 24.29 27.75 -24.26
CA SER A 258 24.93 28.63 -23.28
C SER A 258 23.95 29.22 -22.25
N SER A 259 22.69 28.77 -22.26
CA SER A 259 21.62 29.35 -21.44
C SER A 259 21.87 29.13 -19.94
N PRO A 260 21.59 30.14 -19.08
CA PRO A 260 21.68 29.98 -17.64
C PRO A 260 20.59 29.03 -17.12
N LEU A 261 20.81 28.49 -15.93
CA LEU A 261 19.79 27.74 -15.19
C LEU A 261 19.07 28.71 -14.26
N ILE A 262 17.75 28.71 -14.32
CA ILE A 262 16.91 29.51 -13.44
C ILE A 262 16.35 28.55 -12.39
N ALA A 263 16.69 28.79 -11.13
CA ALA A 263 16.14 28.05 -9.99
C ALA A 263 15.22 28.97 -9.19
N PHE A 264 14.06 28.48 -8.76
CA PHE A 264 13.16 29.26 -7.92
C PHE A 264 12.44 28.42 -6.89
N PHE A 265 12.06 29.06 -5.79
CA PHE A 265 11.43 28.43 -4.62
C PHE A 265 10.60 29.45 -3.84
N SER A 266 9.66 28.97 -3.04
CA SER A 266 8.82 29.81 -2.18
C SER A 266 9.45 30.02 -0.81
N ALA A 267 9.45 31.25 -0.32
CA ALA A 267 9.99 31.61 0.98
C ALA A 267 9.02 32.50 1.77
N SER A 268 9.07 32.40 3.10
CA SER A 268 8.32 33.29 4.00
C SER A 268 8.89 34.71 3.93
N SER A 269 8.02 35.70 3.72
CA SER A 269 8.42 37.10 3.70
C SER A 269 9.01 37.55 5.03
N SER A 270 8.46 37.09 6.16
CA SER A 270 8.98 37.42 7.48
C SER A 270 10.37 36.84 7.71
N SER A 271 10.64 35.63 7.21
CA SER A 271 11.98 35.02 7.26
C SER A 271 13.00 35.82 6.44
N LEU A 272 12.62 36.29 5.25
CA LEU A 272 13.49 37.12 4.41
C LEU A 272 13.77 38.50 5.03
N MET A 273 12.79 39.13 5.67
CA MET A 273 12.96 40.41 6.36
C MET A 273 13.94 40.33 7.53
N LEU A 274 14.04 39.16 8.17
CA LEU A 274 14.99 38.89 9.25
C LEU A 274 16.37 38.45 8.73
N SER A 275 16.52 38.19 7.44
CA SER A 275 17.74 37.67 6.80
C SER A 275 18.67 38.79 6.30
N TYR A 276 19.09 39.68 7.19
CA TYR A 276 20.00 40.77 6.85
C TYR A 276 21.34 40.26 6.31
N ASN A 277 21.89 40.93 5.29
CA ASN A 277 23.15 40.57 4.62
C ASN A 277 23.23 39.09 4.20
N ALA A 278 22.07 38.49 3.87
CA ALA A 278 22.03 37.11 3.45
C ALA A 278 22.46 36.93 1.99
N THR A 279 22.83 35.70 1.68
CA THR A 279 23.12 35.22 0.33
C THR A 279 22.13 34.13 -0.04
N VAL A 280 21.73 34.09 -1.31
CA VAL A 280 20.95 33.00 -1.90
C VAL A 280 21.91 32.07 -2.62
N GLY A 281 21.89 30.79 -2.26
CA GLY A 281 22.77 29.77 -2.82
C GLY A 281 22.01 28.66 -3.53
N PHE A 282 22.62 28.11 -4.57
CA PHE A 282 22.23 26.86 -5.20
C PHE A 282 23.29 25.81 -4.93
N ARG A 283 22.89 24.66 -4.37
CA ARG A 283 23.83 23.63 -3.91
C ARG A 283 23.27 22.22 -4.02
N ILE A 284 24.17 21.27 -3.90
CA ILE A 284 23.84 19.86 -3.76
C ILE A 284 23.61 19.56 -2.28
N ARG A 285 22.57 18.80 -1.95
CA ARG A 285 22.32 18.29 -0.60
C ARG A 285 23.46 17.33 -0.24
N PRO A 286 24.19 17.56 0.87
CA PRO A 286 25.23 16.64 1.30
C PRO A 286 24.66 15.24 1.56
N SER A 287 25.31 14.23 1.00
CA SER A 287 25.04 12.80 1.28
C SER A 287 26.36 12.05 1.41
N PRO A 288 26.41 10.88 2.06
CA PRO A 288 27.66 10.11 2.16
C PRO A 288 28.32 9.81 0.81
N HIS A 289 27.52 9.70 -0.25
CA HIS A 289 28.03 9.55 -1.62
C HIS A 289 28.69 10.84 -2.12
N ILE A 290 28.04 11.99 -1.94
CA ILE A 290 28.56 13.31 -2.35
C ILE A 290 29.77 13.73 -1.51
N SER A 291 29.85 13.31 -0.24
CA SER A 291 31.00 13.59 0.62
C SER A 291 32.32 13.02 0.11
N ARG A 292 32.28 12.06 -0.82
CA ARG A 292 33.48 11.54 -1.52
C ARG A 292 33.99 12.48 -2.62
N THR A 293 33.24 13.52 -2.94
CA THR A 293 33.57 14.49 -3.99
C THR A 293 33.56 15.90 -3.39
N PRO A 294 34.67 16.35 -2.75
CA PRO A 294 34.71 17.61 -2.01
C PRO A 294 34.29 18.85 -2.82
N SER A 295 34.52 18.84 -4.14
CA SER A 295 34.12 19.90 -5.06
C SER A 295 32.60 20.10 -5.13
N LEU A 296 31.81 19.07 -4.83
CA LEU A 296 30.34 19.12 -4.80
C LEU A 296 29.77 19.52 -3.43
N LEU A 297 30.61 19.69 -2.40
CA LEU A 297 30.17 20.10 -1.06
C LEU A 297 29.94 21.62 -0.95
N GLN A 298 30.55 22.40 -1.85
CA GLN A 298 30.37 23.84 -1.92
C GLN A 298 29.09 24.20 -2.70
N ALA A 299 28.59 25.42 -2.49
CA ALA A 299 27.51 25.94 -3.33
C ALA A 299 28.00 26.08 -4.78
N ILE A 300 27.23 25.57 -5.73
CA ILE A 300 27.51 25.68 -7.16
C ILE A 300 27.53 27.17 -7.56
N PHE A 301 26.58 27.93 -6.99
CA PHE A 301 26.50 29.36 -7.15
C PHE A 301 25.90 30.00 -5.90
N SER A 302 26.33 31.21 -5.59
CA SER A 302 25.73 32.03 -4.54
C SER A 302 25.80 33.50 -4.94
N ALA A 303 24.77 34.26 -4.59
CA ALA A 303 24.71 35.69 -4.83
C ALA A 303 24.09 36.41 -3.62
N PRO A 304 24.42 37.68 -3.38
CA PRO A 304 23.76 38.48 -2.35
C PRO A 304 22.24 38.49 -2.56
N LEU A 305 21.48 38.37 -1.46
CA LEU A 305 20.01 38.47 -1.49
C LEU A 305 19.56 39.88 -1.89
N GLU A 306 20.32 40.89 -1.47
CA GLU A 306 20.09 42.30 -1.76
C GLU A 306 21.05 42.79 -2.85
N ALA A 307 20.58 43.71 -3.72
CA ALA A 307 21.38 44.39 -4.74
C ALA A 307 22.13 43.47 -5.74
N SER A 308 21.63 42.26 -5.99
CA SER A 308 22.19 41.33 -6.96
C SER A 308 21.37 41.27 -8.25
N PRO A 309 22.01 41.29 -9.45
CA PRO A 309 21.32 41.07 -10.71
C PRO A 309 20.92 39.59 -10.92
N HIS A 310 21.39 38.69 -10.07
CA HIS A 310 21.10 37.26 -10.16
C HIS A 310 19.94 36.82 -9.27
N VAL A 311 19.45 37.67 -8.38
CA VAL A 311 18.40 37.33 -7.42
C VAL A 311 17.20 38.24 -7.66
N HIS A 312 16.03 37.63 -7.82
CA HIS A 312 14.77 38.35 -8.02
C HIS A 312 13.74 37.85 -7.01
N ILE A 313 13.00 38.78 -6.41
CA ILE A 313 11.95 38.47 -5.44
C ILE A 313 10.64 38.93 -6.06
N LEU A 314 9.71 37.98 -6.16
CA LEU A 314 8.45 38.14 -6.90
C LEU A 314 7.28 37.76 -6.00
N ALA A 315 6.14 38.44 -6.17
CA ALA A 315 4.91 38.08 -5.45
C ALA A 315 4.34 36.75 -5.95
N GLU A 316 4.51 36.47 -7.24
CA GLU A 316 4.01 35.28 -7.93
C GLU A 316 5.15 34.52 -8.64
N PRO A 317 5.00 33.21 -8.84
CA PRO A 317 6.02 32.40 -9.50
C PRO A 317 6.21 32.78 -10.98
N PRO A 318 7.41 32.56 -11.56
CA PRO A 318 7.76 33.03 -12.91
C PRO A 318 7.25 32.14 -14.05
N PHE A 319 6.20 31.33 -13.80
CA PHE A 319 5.48 30.56 -14.81
C PHE A 319 4.01 30.99 -14.78
N PRO A 320 3.29 30.92 -15.92
CA PRO A 320 1.83 30.98 -15.85
C PRO A 320 1.39 29.91 -14.85
N PRO A 321 0.41 30.20 -13.96
CA PRO A 321 -0.13 29.19 -13.08
C PRO A 321 -0.55 28.04 -13.98
N ILE A 322 0.21 26.94 -13.97
CA ILE A 322 -0.26 25.69 -14.54
C ILE A 322 -1.53 25.49 -13.74
N PRO A 323 -2.73 25.53 -14.38
CA PRO A 323 -3.93 25.19 -13.65
C PRO A 323 -3.61 23.80 -13.13
N TYR A 324 -3.45 23.68 -11.81
CA TYR A 324 -3.41 22.39 -11.16
C TYR A 324 -4.68 21.75 -11.68
N SER A 325 -4.53 20.86 -12.65
CA SER A 325 -5.67 20.18 -13.20
C SER A 325 -6.19 19.47 -11.97
N ALA A 326 -7.34 19.91 -11.48
CA ALA A 326 -8.13 19.21 -10.48
C ALA A 326 -8.64 17.88 -11.06
N ALA A 327 -7.84 17.21 -11.89
CA ALA A 327 -7.95 15.83 -12.29
C ALA A 327 -7.85 14.88 -11.09
N THR A 328 -7.53 15.39 -9.90
CA THR A 328 -7.64 14.65 -8.63
C THR A 328 -8.92 14.94 -7.83
N ASP A 329 -9.72 15.96 -8.18
CA ASP A 329 -11.05 16.14 -7.56
C ASP A 329 -12.13 15.29 -8.25
N GLN A 330 -11.86 14.80 -9.47
CA GLN A 330 -12.73 13.88 -10.19
C GLN A 330 -12.37 12.41 -9.93
N ARG A 331 -12.64 11.94 -8.71
CA ARG A 331 -12.81 10.54 -8.24
C ARG A 331 -12.33 10.50 -6.79
N THR A 332 -13.16 10.72 -5.78
CA THR A 332 -14.31 9.88 -5.44
C THR A 332 -15.07 10.64 -4.35
N GLN A 333 -15.72 11.76 -4.68
CA GLN A 333 -16.94 12.12 -3.95
C GLN A 333 -18.03 11.12 -4.39
N VAL A 334 -17.85 9.84 -4.08
CA VAL A 334 -19.03 9.02 -3.83
C VAL A 334 -19.67 9.73 -2.65
N ALA A 335 -20.84 10.29 -2.92
CA ALA A 335 -21.57 11.12 -2.00
C ALA A 335 -21.51 10.51 -0.59
N LEU A 336 -21.01 11.28 0.37
CA LEU A 336 -21.07 11.00 1.81
C LEU A 336 -22.54 11.02 2.24
N GLU A 337 -23.36 10.09 1.73
CA GLU A 337 -24.79 10.04 2.00
C GLU A 337 -25.10 9.41 3.37
N SER A 338 -24.10 8.83 4.05
CA SER A 338 -24.22 8.40 5.44
C SER A 338 -23.00 8.84 6.27
N LYS A 339 -23.05 10.04 6.85
CA LYS A 339 -21.99 10.60 7.71
C LYS A 339 -21.95 9.93 9.09
N ARG A 340 -21.66 8.63 9.17
CA ARG A 340 -21.34 8.00 10.45
C ARG A 340 -19.92 8.38 10.86
N VAL A 341 -19.77 8.90 12.07
CA VAL A 341 -18.46 9.23 12.63
C VAL A 341 -17.91 8.00 13.33
N LEU A 342 -16.68 7.63 12.98
CA LEU A 342 -15.96 6.53 13.63
C LEU A 342 -14.82 7.11 14.47
N GLY A 343 -14.93 6.99 15.78
CA GLY A 343 -13.88 7.40 16.70
C GLY A 343 -12.70 6.42 16.66
N VAL A 344 -11.48 6.95 16.70
CA VAL A 344 -10.24 6.17 16.76
C VAL A 344 -9.60 6.37 18.11
N GLN A 345 -9.36 5.27 18.81
CA GLN A 345 -8.60 5.26 20.06
C GLN A 345 -7.22 4.68 19.79
N MET A 346 -6.19 5.45 20.14
CA MET A 346 -4.79 5.02 20.04
C MET A 346 -4.29 4.42 21.35
N ASN A 347 -3.17 3.70 21.29
CA ASN A 347 -2.41 3.32 22.48
C ASN A 347 -1.82 4.55 23.19
N GLU A 348 -1.33 4.36 24.42
CA GLU A 348 -0.76 5.45 25.24
C GLU A 348 0.40 6.18 24.55
N SER A 349 1.23 5.45 23.79
CA SER A 349 2.33 6.04 23.03
C SER A 349 1.90 6.75 21.74
N CYS A 350 0.61 6.70 21.37
CA CYS A 350 0.07 7.26 20.12
C CYS A 350 0.80 6.77 18.86
N THR A 351 1.28 5.52 18.89
CA THR A 351 2.03 4.89 17.78
C THR A 351 1.17 3.91 16.98
N ALA A 352 0.10 3.39 17.59
CA ALA A 352 -0.77 2.40 16.99
C ALA A 352 -2.22 2.60 17.39
N ILE A 353 -3.14 2.25 16.49
CA ILE A 353 -4.57 2.19 16.76
C ILE A 353 -4.83 1.03 17.73
N HIS A 354 -5.55 1.31 18.80
CA HIS A 354 -5.99 0.34 19.79
C HIS A 354 -7.39 -0.19 19.45
N SER A 355 -8.36 0.71 19.24
CA SER A 355 -9.76 0.35 18.98
C SER A 355 -10.47 1.40 18.14
N PHE A 356 -11.53 0.97 17.47
CA PHE A 356 -12.54 1.85 16.89
C PHE A 356 -13.72 2.00 17.84
N VAL A 357 -14.36 3.17 17.79
CA VAL A 357 -15.58 3.48 18.52
C VAL A 357 -16.65 3.88 17.51
N ALA A 358 -17.61 2.99 17.29
CA ALA A 358 -18.76 3.26 16.43
C ALA A 358 -20.00 3.51 17.29
N ARG A 359 -20.68 4.62 17.06
CA ARG A 359 -22.02 4.87 17.64
C ARG A 359 -23.07 4.56 16.59
N ILE A 360 -24.07 3.77 16.99
CA ILE A 360 -25.18 3.36 16.15
C ILE A 360 -26.46 3.78 16.84
N ASP A 361 -27.10 4.81 16.29
CA ASP A 361 -28.43 5.24 16.71
C ASP A 361 -29.46 4.33 16.04
N ILE A 362 -30.29 3.66 16.84
CA ILE A 362 -31.30 2.71 16.34
C ILE A 362 -32.54 3.51 15.95
N THR A 363 -32.79 3.63 14.64
CA THR A 363 -33.95 4.36 14.11
C THR A 363 -35.14 3.46 13.81
N ASP A 364 -34.92 2.14 13.71
CA ASP A 364 -35.98 1.18 13.43
C ASP A 364 -36.92 1.00 14.65
N PRO A 365 -38.26 1.16 14.49
CA PRO A 365 -39.20 1.07 15.61
C PRO A 365 -39.20 -0.29 16.33
N ALA A 366 -38.98 -1.40 15.61
CA ALA A 366 -38.89 -2.72 16.21
C ALA A 366 -37.58 -2.85 17.01
N GLY A 367 -36.47 -2.38 16.44
CA GLY A 367 -35.19 -2.27 17.14
C GLY A 367 -35.25 -1.41 18.41
N GLN A 368 -35.91 -0.24 18.35
CA GLN A 368 -36.10 0.65 19.51
C GLN A 368 -36.95 -0.02 20.60
N SER A 369 -38.05 -0.67 20.22
CA SER A 369 -38.93 -1.38 21.16
C SER A 369 -38.21 -2.51 21.86
N SER A 370 -37.45 -3.34 21.12
CA SER A 370 -36.66 -4.42 21.71
C SER A 370 -35.53 -3.89 22.61
N LEU A 371 -34.89 -2.77 22.22
CA LEU A 371 -33.86 -2.14 23.05
C LEU A 371 -34.43 -1.58 24.36
N ALA A 372 -35.61 -0.94 24.31
CA ALA A 372 -36.34 -0.42 25.46
C ALA A 372 -36.80 -1.53 26.41
N ALA A 373 -37.25 -2.66 25.86
CA ALA A 373 -37.73 -3.84 26.59
C ALA A 373 -36.63 -4.61 27.33
N GLY A 374 -35.36 -4.23 27.19
CA GLY A 374 -34.26 -4.88 27.88
C GLY A 374 -33.62 -6.04 27.12
N SER A 375 -33.94 -6.24 25.83
CA SER A 375 -33.41 -7.35 25.03
C SER A 375 -31.88 -7.41 25.03
N SER A 376 -31.36 -8.62 24.88
CA SER A 376 -29.93 -8.89 24.73
C SER A 376 -29.40 -8.29 23.43
N VAL A 377 -28.24 -7.65 23.52
CA VAL A 377 -27.53 -7.06 22.38
C VAL A 377 -26.25 -7.86 22.19
N ARG A 378 -26.07 -8.46 21.00
CA ARG A 378 -24.90 -9.26 20.66
C ARG A 378 -24.26 -8.78 19.36
N LEU A 379 -22.97 -9.05 19.22
CA LEU A 379 -22.19 -8.72 18.03
C LEU A 379 -21.59 -10.01 17.46
N GLU A 380 -21.81 -10.25 16.17
CA GLU A 380 -21.32 -11.44 15.46
C GLU A 380 -20.27 -11.04 14.39
N GLN A 381 -19.14 -11.75 14.34
CA GLN A 381 -18.13 -11.54 13.29
C GLN A 381 -18.57 -12.18 11.98
N VAL A 382 -18.86 -11.36 10.97
CA VAL A 382 -19.23 -11.85 9.64
C VAL A 382 -17.99 -11.95 8.74
N GLN A 383 -17.13 -10.92 8.76
CA GLN A 383 -15.92 -10.78 7.95
C GLN A 383 -14.83 -10.09 8.78
N PRO A 384 -13.53 -10.16 8.44
CA PRO A 384 -12.47 -9.52 9.24
C PRO A 384 -12.74 -8.03 9.57
N HIS A 385 -13.35 -7.30 8.64
CA HIS A 385 -13.72 -5.90 8.79
C HIS A 385 -15.25 -5.69 8.92
N GLY A 386 -16.03 -6.74 9.16
CA GLY A 386 -17.49 -6.70 9.15
C GLY A 386 -18.10 -7.37 10.38
N ALA A 387 -18.94 -6.63 11.09
CA ALA A 387 -19.67 -7.10 12.26
C ALA A 387 -21.19 -7.00 12.03
N ARG A 388 -21.96 -7.87 12.67
CA ARG A 388 -23.43 -7.82 12.67
C ARG A 388 -23.92 -7.56 14.08
N LEU A 389 -24.59 -6.43 14.28
CA LEU A 389 -25.29 -6.11 15.51
C LEU A 389 -26.65 -6.79 15.49
N CYS A 390 -26.95 -7.58 16.52
CA CYS A 390 -28.22 -8.27 16.66
C CYS A 390 -28.91 -7.81 17.96
N ILE A 391 -30.14 -7.29 17.82
CA ILE A 391 -31.03 -6.88 18.91
C ILE A 391 -32.35 -7.63 18.71
N ASP A 392 -32.52 -8.78 19.35
CA ASP A 392 -33.64 -9.68 19.10
C ASP A 392 -33.81 -9.99 17.58
N LYS A 393 -34.89 -9.53 16.93
CA LYS A 393 -35.11 -9.68 15.47
C LYS A 393 -34.42 -8.60 14.62
N TYR A 394 -34.03 -7.48 15.21
CA TYR A 394 -33.33 -6.41 14.50
C TYR A 394 -31.88 -6.82 14.24
N THR A 395 -31.44 -6.71 12.99
CA THR A 395 -30.04 -6.96 12.63
C THR A 395 -29.50 -5.83 11.74
N GLU A 396 -28.28 -5.38 12.03
CA GLU A 396 -27.61 -4.34 11.27
C GLU A 396 -26.16 -4.73 10.99
N LYS A 397 -25.72 -4.55 9.74
CA LYS A 397 -24.34 -4.81 9.33
C LYS A 397 -23.50 -3.55 9.49
N ILE A 398 -22.31 -3.71 10.04
CA ILE A 398 -21.36 -2.64 10.33
C ILE A 398 -20.03 -3.02 9.69
N TYR A 399 -19.43 -2.08 8.98
CA TYR A 399 -18.14 -2.27 8.35
C TYR A 399 -17.11 -1.36 8.99
N PHE A 400 -15.99 -1.92 9.41
CA PHE A 400 -14.87 -1.15 9.93
C PHE A 400 -13.83 -0.92 8.82
N PRO A 401 -13.07 0.18 8.88
CA PRO A 401 -12.06 0.49 7.87
C PRO A 401 -10.86 -0.46 7.91
N LEU A 402 -10.60 -1.09 9.06
CA LEU A 402 -9.53 -2.08 9.27
C LEU A 402 -10.11 -3.29 10.00
N PRO A 403 -9.44 -4.47 9.93
CA PRO A 403 -9.89 -5.66 10.64
C PRO A 403 -10.00 -5.45 12.16
N VAL A 404 -11.10 -5.90 12.74
CA VAL A 404 -11.40 -5.79 14.17
C VAL A 404 -11.60 -7.16 14.79
N ASP A 405 -11.39 -7.23 16.10
CA ASP A 405 -11.70 -8.39 16.91
C ASP A 405 -13.08 -8.21 17.55
N VAL A 406 -14.12 -8.75 16.89
CA VAL A 406 -15.50 -8.67 17.38
C VAL A 406 -15.67 -9.46 18.69
N ALA A 407 -14.94 -10.56 18.86
CA ALA A 407 -15.06 -11.40 20.06
C ALA A 407 -14.65 -10.64 21.34
N ASN A 408 -13.63 -9.78 21.23
CA ASN A 408 -13.15 -8.94 22.33
C ASN A 408 -13.77 -7.53 22.34
N SER A 409 -14.84 -7.29 21.58
CA SER A 409 -15.50 -5.99 21.52
C SER A 409 -16.35 -5.70 22.75
N LYS A 410 -16.36 -4.44 23.18
CA LYS A 410 -17.19 -3.96 24.29
C LYS A 410 -18.40 -3.21 23.75
N LEU A 411 -19.59 -3.55 24.26
CA LEU A 411 -20.85 -2.88 23.92
C LEU A 411 -21.29 -1.99 25.07
N ARG A 412 -21.62 -0.73 24.79
CA ARG A 412 -22.30 0.16 25.73
C ARG A 412 -23.69 0.45 25.17
N VAL A 413 -24.71 0.07 25.92
CA VAL A 413 -26.11 0.13 25.46
C VAL A 413 -26.85 1.23 26.20
N ALA A 414 -27.27 2.26 25.47
CA ALA A 414 -28.05 3.36 26.01
C ALA A 414 -29.54 3.19 25.68
N ARG A 415 -30.25 2.45 26.52
CA ARG A 415 -31.66 2.07 26.28
C ARG A 415 -32.64 3.24 26.30
N LYS A 416 -32.35 4.32 27.04
CA LYS A 416 -33.22 5.52 27.09
C LYS A 416 -33.04 6.42 25.87
N SER A 417 -31.82 6.49 25.34
CA SER A 417 -31.44 7.36 24.23
C SER A 417 -31.32 6.60 22.90
N MET A 418 -31.72 5.32 22.89
CA MET A 418 -31.80 4.43 21.73
C MET A 418 -30.52 4.33 20.88
N TYR A 419 -29.35 4.21 21.51
CA TYR A 419 -28.09 3.97 20.79
C TYR A 419 -27.24 2.86 21.42
N VAL A 420 -26.38 2.28 20.58
CA VAL A 420 -25.35 1.32 20.98
C VAL A 420 -24.00 1.88 20.57
N GLU A 421 -23.07 2.00 21.51
CA GLU A 421 -21.66 2.22 21.21
C GLU A 421 -20.91 0.89 21.18
N ILE A 422 -20.15 0.70 20.12
CA ILE A 422 -19.32 -0.48 19.89
C ILE A 422 -17.87 -0.03 19.97
N ILE A 423 -17.15 -0.55 20.95
CA ILE A 423 -15.70 -0.37 21.09
C ILE A 423 -15.05 -1.66 20.57
N ALA A 424 -14.58 -1.61 19.33
CA ALA A 424 -14.02 -2.76 18.63
C ALA A 424 -12.48 -2.67 18.59
N PRO A 425 -11.76 -3.54 19.31
CA PRO A 425 -10.30 -3.61 19.25
C PRO A 425 -9.83 -3.92 17.83
N LEU A 426 -8.71 -3.34 17.43
CA LEU A 426 -8.05 -3.71 16.18
C LEU A 426 -7.53 -5.15 16.29
N ALA A 427 -7.76 -5.97 15.26
CA ALA A 427 -7.18 -7.32 15.21
C ALA A 427 -5.67 -7.22 14.97
N ARG A 428 -4.89 -7.21 16.07
CA ARG A 428 -3.43 -7.00 16.03
C ARG A 428 -2.63 -8.26 15.79
N SER A 429 -3.17 -9.43 16.13
CA SER A 429 -2.50 -10.70 15.93
C SER A 429 -2.83 -11.27 14.55
N MET A 430 -1.79 -11.69 13.83
CA MET A 430 -1.96 -12.65 12.73
C MET A 430 -2.59 -13.96 13.24
N ARG A 431 -2.54 -14.22 14.55
CA ARG A 431 -3.27 -15.26 15.25
C ARG A 431 -4.53 -14.69 15.89
N ILE A 432 -5.60 -14.52 15.11
CA ILE A 432 -6.92 -14.35 15.72
C ILE A 432 -7.13 -15.62 16.53
N GLN A 433 -7.13 -15.54 17.86
CA GLN A 433 -7.43 -16.69 18.71
C GLN A 433 -8.82 -17.15 18.30
N ASN A 434 -8.91 -18.37 17.77
CA ASN A 434 -9.94 -18.87 16.85
C ASN A 434 -9.62 -18.57 15.37
N GLU A 435 -8.67 -19.29 14.79
CA GLU A 435 -8.54 -19.50 13.33
C GLU A 435 -9.69 -20.34 12.77
N CYS A 436 -10.89 -20.18 13.33
CA CYS A 436 -12.14 -20.67 12.76
C CYS A 436 -12.50 -19.74 11.58
N GLY A 437 -11.79 -19.90 10.47
CA GLY A 437 -12.07 -19.20 9.23
C GLY A 437 -10.87 -18.89 8.33
N ALA A 438 -9.95 -19.83 8.09
CA ALA A 438 -9.05 -19.72 6.93
C ALA A 438 -9.84 -19.48 5.62
N ALA A 439 -11.03 -20.08 5.54
CA ALA A 439 -12.06 -19.81 4.53
C ALA A 439 -12.44 -18.31 4.38
N LYS A 440 -12.52 -17.56 5.49
CA LYS A 440 -12.89 -16.13 5.48
C LYS A 440 -11.78 -15.20 4.98
N ARG A 441 -10.58 -15.73 4.65
CA ARG A 441 -9.49 -14.98 3.97
C ARG A 441 -9.76 -14.83 2.48
N PHE A 442 -10.56 -15.71 1.89
CA PHE A 442 -10.93 -15.66 0.49
C PHE A 442 -12.32 -15.06 0.37
N PHE A 443 -12.41 -13.81 -0.07
CA PHE A 443 -13.69 -13.15 -0.27
C PHE A 443 -13.82 -12.67 -1.71
N THR A 444 -14.98 -12.96 -2.28
CA THR A 444 -15.47 -12.36 -3.52
C THR A 444 -16.57 -11.39 -3.11
N VAL A 445 -16.48 -10.14 -3.54
CA VAL A 445 -17.43 -9.10 -3.15
C VAL A 445 -18.47 -8.95 -4.25
N LEU A 446 -19.74 -8.84 -3.88
CA LEU A 446 -20.78 -8.36 -4.79
C LEU A 446 -20.75 -6.84 -4.74
N ASP A 447 -20.18 -6.22 -5.77
CA ASP A 447 -20.15 -4.77 -5.96
C ASP A 447 -21.23 -4.39 -6.97
N ASP A 448 -22.28 -3.69 -6.54
CA ASP A 448 -23.48 -3.39 -7.35
C ASP A 448 -24.07 -4.60 -8.10
N GLY A 449 -24.08 -5.77 -7.45
CA GLY A 449 -24.57 -7.01 -8.06
C GLY A 449 -23.61 -7.62 -9.09
N VAL A 450 -22.35 -7.21 -9.12
CA VAL A 450 -21.29 -7.85 -9.91
C VAL A 450 -20.31 -8.54 -8.97
N PRO A 451 -20.11 -9.87 -9.08
CA PRO A 451 -19.03 -10.56 -8.39
C PRO A 451 -17.68 -10.01 -8.84
N THR A 452 -16.93 -9.44 -7.91
CA THR A 452 -15.57 -8.94 -8.12
C THR A 452 -14.58 -9.81 -7.35
N SER A 453 -13.54 -10.27 -8.06
CA SER A 453 -12.42 -10.98 -7.44
C SER A 453 -11.76 -10.02 -6.46
N GLY A 454 -11.89 -10.29 -5.16
CA GLY A 454 -11.40 -9.42 -4.08
C GLY A 454 -9.90 -9.14 -4.24
N ASP A 455 -9.06 -9.87 -3.52
CA ASP A 455 -7.61 -9.59 -3.48
C ASP A 455 -6.80 -10.28 -4.59
N VAL A 456 -7.47 -10.96 -5.51
CA VAL A 456 -6.84 -11.66 -6.63
C VAL A 456 -7.04 -10.89 -7.92
N ARG A 457 -5.94 -10.64 -8.64
CA ARG A 457 -5.96 -9.94 -9.93
C ARG A 457 -6.63 -10.80 -10.99
N SER A 458 -7.60 -10.22 -11.70
CA SER A 458 -8.20 -10.84 -12.88
C SER A 458 -7.16 -11.08 -13.97
N VAL A 459 -7.23 -12.24 -14.61
CA VAL A 459 -6.31 -12.67 -15.67
C VAL A 459 -7.08 -13.21 -16.86
N ASN A 460 -6.67 -12.80 -18.06
CA ASN A 460 -7.15 -13.41 -19.29
C ASN A 460 -6.21 -14.57 -19.66
N LEU A 461 -6.62 -15.80 -19.35
CA LEU A 461 -5.83 -17.01 -19.61
C LEU A 461 -5.46 -17.18 -21.08
N ASP A 462 -6.28 -16.71 -22.03
CA ASP A 462 -6.02 -16.84 -23.46
C ASP A 462 -4.87 -15.94 -23.94
N ARG A 463 -4.54 -14.90 -23.17
CA ARG A 463 -3.37 -14.02 -23.42
C ARG A 463 -2.10 -14.47 -22.70
N CYS A 464 -2.20 -15.42 -21.77
CA CYS A 464 -1.05 -15.94 -21.05
C CYS A 464 -0.32 -17.00 -21.90
N PRO A 465 0.99 -16.86 -22.16
CA PRO A 465 1.76 -17.84 -22.94
C PRO A 465 1.72 -19.22 -22.28
N PRO A 466 1.25 -20.27 -23.00
CA PRO A 466 1.32 -21.63 -22.49
C PRO A 466 2.73 -22.19 -22.60
N PHE A 467 3.13 -23.02 -21.65
CA PHE A 467 4.33 -23.84 -21.77
C PHE A 467 3.96 -25.30 -21.56
N LYS A 468 4.58 -26.17 -22.37
CA LYS A 468 4.35 -27.60 -22.26
C LYS A 468 5.33 -28.20 -21.25
N PRO A 469 4.88 -29.17 -20.43
CA PRO A 469 5.79 -30.06 -19.73
C PRO A 469 6.78 -30.66 -20.72
N SER A 470 8.08 -30.43 -20.51
CA SER A 470 9.09 -31.02 -21.40
C SER A 470 9.28 -32.49 -21.06
N LYS A 471 9.52 -33.32 -22.09
CA LYS A 471 9.94 -34.72 -21.90
C LYS A 471 11.37 -34.85 -21.36
N SER A 472 12.18 -33.79 -21.50
CA SER A 472 13.53 -33.76 -20.94
C SER A 472 13.49 -33.54 -19.44
N ARG A 473 14.03 -34.51 -18.71
CA ARG A 473 14.24 -34.42 -17.25
C ARG A 473 15.04 -33.15 -16.93
N GLY A 474 14.55 -32.35 -15.99
CA GLY A 474 15.24 -31.14 -15.50
C GLY A 474 14.73 -29.80 -16.06
N THR A 475 14.02 -29.77 -17.19
CA THR A 475 13.64 -28.49 -17.83
C THR A 475 12.72 -27.60 -16.99
N LEU A 476 11.89 -28.20 -16.13
CA LEU A 476 10.97 -27.48 -15.24
C LEU A 476 11.42 -27.52 -13.77
N GLU A 477 12.67 -27.86 -13.48
CA GLU A 477 13.17 -27.87 -12.09
C GLU A 477 13.14 -26.49 -11.43
N TRP A 478 13.22 -25.41 -12.21
CA TRP A 478 13.05 -24.03 -11.71
C TRP A 478 11.67 -23.80 -11.07
N LEU A 479 10.66 -24.60 -11.41
CA LEU A 479 9.31 -24.47 -10.85
C LEU A 479 9.27 -24.87 -9.38
N VAL A 480 10.12 -25.80 -8.95
CA VAL A 480 10.21 -26.24 -7.55
C VAL A 480 10.50 -25.06 -6.63
N PRO A 481 11.61 -24.30 -6.79
CA PRO A 481 11.85 -23.15 -5.93
C PRO A 481 10.78 -22.07 -6.05
N HIS A 482 10.21 -21.87 -7.25
CA HIS A 482 9.15 -20.89 -7.44
C HIS A 482 7.88 -21.20 -6.63
N VAL A 483 7.39 -22.44 -6.68
CA VAL A 483 6.17 -22.84 -5.93
C VAL A 483 6.48 -23.04 -4.45
N SER A 484 7.63 -23.60 -4.08
CA SER A 484 8.04 -23.79 -2.68
C SER A 484 8.28 -22.47 -1.93
N LEU A 485 8.54 -21.36 -2.63
CA LEU A 485 8.63 -20.02 -2.05
C LEU A 485 7.27 -19.34 -1.85
N MET A 486 6.15 -20.01 -2.11
CA MET A 486 4.84 -19.51 -1.70
C MET A 486 4.62 -19.58 -0.19
N PHE A 487 5.38 -20.44 0.50
CA PHE A 487 5.35 -20.58 1.96
C PHE A 487 6.26 -19.56 2.65
N SER A 488 5.77 -18.91 3.71
CA SER A 488 6.62 -18.16 4.64
C SER A 488 7.46 -19.10 5.52
N ASN A 489 8.45 -18.57 6.24
CA ASN A 489 9.23 -19.42 7.16
C ASN A 489 8.35 -20.05 8.24
N ARG A 490 7.39 -19.27 8.75
CA ARG A 490 6.45 -19.76 9.76
C ARG A 490 5.71 -20.98 9.23
N GLU A 491 5.19 -20.88 8.01
CA GLU A 491 4.48 -21.94 7.33
C GLU A 491 5.39 -23.14 7.04
N ARG A 492 6.65 -22.93 6.64
CA ARG A 492 7.64 -24.01 6.47
C ARG A 492 7.92 -24.77 7.75
N ILE A 493 8.12 -24.06 8.87
CA ILE A 493 8.34 -24.68 10.18
C ILE A 493 7.13 -25.52 10.59
N VAL A 494 5.90 -25.04 10.31
CA VAL A 494 4.68 -25.82 10.57
C VAL A 494 4.61 -27.06 9.66
N ARG A 495 4.93 -26.90 8.37
CA ARG A 495 4.97 -27.99 7.38
C ARG A 495 5.99 -29.08 7.76
N GLU A 496 7.15 -28.72 8.31
CA GLU A 496 8.20 -29.65 8.76
C GLU A 496 7.84 -30.36 10.08
N LYS A 497 7.17 -29.67 11.01
CA LYS A 497 6.84 -30.17 12.36
C LYS A 497 5.51 -30.93 12.47
N LYS A 498 5.00 -31.49 11.37
CA LYS A 498 3.68 -32.16 11.23
C LYS A 498 3.34 -33.27 12.25
N SER A 499 4.13 -33.50 13.30
CA SER A 499 3.90 -34.46 14.38
C SER A 499 3.39 -33.88 15.71
N THR A 500 3.38 -32.55 15.97
CA THR A 500 3.06 -32.04 17.33
C THR A 500 2.28 -30.71 17.48
N SER A 501 1.86 -30.01 16.41
CA SER A 501 1.13 -28.73 16.52
C SER A 501 -0.31 -28.78 15.97
N PRO A 502 -1.24 -27.90 16.41
CA PRO A 502 -2.55 -27.76 15.77
C PRO A 502 -2.39 -27.46 14.27
N GLN A 503 -3.21 -28.12 13.44
CA GLN A 503 -3.18 -27.99 11.97
C GLN A 503 -3.45 -26.52 11.56
N ASP A 504 -2.64 -26.01 10.63
CA ASP A 504 -2.85 -24.69 10.01
C ASP A 504 -3.48 -24.92 8.64
N THR A 505 -4.80 -24.71 8.55
CA THR A 505 -5.61 -24.93 7.34
C THR A 505 -5.04 -24.23 6.10
N PHE A 506 -4.39 -23.07 6.28
CA PHE A 506 -3.84 -22.31 5.17
C PHE A 506 -2.53 -22.93 4.64
N VAL A 507 -1.75 -23.58 5.52
CA VAL A 507 -0.59 -24.38 5.12
C VAL A 507 -1.04 -25.63 4.37
N ASP A 508 -2.06 -26.32 4.86
CA ASP A 508 -2.60 -27.53 4.21
C ASP A 508 -3.17 -27.21 2.81
N LEU A 509 -3.92 -26.10 2.69
CA LEU A 509 -4.37 -25.59 1.39
C LEU A 509 -3.22 -25.29 0.42
N LYS A 510 -2.13 -24.68 0.91
CA LYS A 510 -0.93 -24.43 0.10
C LYS A 510 -0.23 -25.73 -0.28
N ASP A 511 -0.18 -26.74 0.60
CA ASP A 511 0.35 -28.07 0.26
C ASP A 511 -0.45 -28.75 -0.85
N SER A 512 -1.78 -28.61 -0.83
CA SER A 512 -2.66 -29.07 -1.91
C SER A 512 -2.37 -28.36 -3.23
N LEU A 513 -2.17 -27.03 -3.20
CA LEU A 513 -1.76 -26.25 -4.38
C LEU A 513 -0.35 -26.62 -4.88
N HIS A 514 0.58 -26.87 -3.97
CA HIS A 514 1.96 -27.30 -4.27
C HIS A 514 1.93 -28.61 -5.04
N THR A 515 1.22 -29.59 -4.50
CA THR A 515 1.04 -30.92 -5.10
C THR A 515 0.39 -30.82 -6.47
N LEU A 516 -0.71 -30.05 -6.60
CA LEU A 516 -1.42 -29.86 -7.86
C LEU A 516 -0.51 -29.27 -8.94
N LEU A 517 0.19 -28.17 -8.65
CA LEU A 517 0.99 -27.45 -9.63
C LEU A 517 2.24 -28.24 -10.07
N LEU A 518 2.94 -28.88 -9.14
CA LEU A 518 4.14 -29.66 -9.46
C LEU A 518 3.82 -30.98 -10.17
N SER A 519 2.71 -31.63 -9.80
CA SER A 519 2.23 -32.84 -10.48
C SER A 519 1.72 -32.53 -11.88
N ALA A 520 1.03 -31.40 -12.07
CA ALA A 520 0.60 -30.93 -13.39
C ALA A 520 1.78 -30.58 -14.31
N ALA A 521 2.91 -30.18 -13.74
CA ALA A 521 4.15 -29.92 -14.48
C ALA A 521 4.97 -31.19 -14.77
N GLY A 522 4.65 -32.33 -14.15
CA GLY A 522 5.45 -33.56 -14.25
C GLY A 522 6.82 -33.44 -13.58
N VAL A 523 6.96 -32.58 -12.57
CA VAL A 523 8.23 -32.36 -11.87
C VAL A 523 8.49 -33.44 -10.81
N GLN A 524 7.42 -33.90 -10.15
CA GLN A 524 7.47 -34.94 -9.11
C GLN A 524 7.20 -36.36 -9.63
N GLY A 525 7.07 -36.54 -10.94
CA GLY A 525 6.68 -37.82 -11.54
C GLY A 525 6.04 -37.65 -12.92
N PRO A 526 5.20 -38.60 -13.37
CA PRO A 526 4.46 -38.44 -14.62
C PRO A 526 3.54 -37.22 -14.57
N VAL A 527 3.30 -36.60 -15.73
CA VAL A 527 2.39 -35.46 -15.85
C VAL A 527 0.98 -35.90 -15.51
N GLN A 528 0.39 -35.27 -14.49
CA GLN A 528 -0.98 -35.53 -14.04
C GLN A 528 -1.91 -34.41 -14.51
N SER A 529 -3.11 -34.76 -14.97
CA SER A 529 -4.09 -33.78 -15.51
C SER A 529 -5.43 -33.78 -14.78
N VAL A 530 -5.70 -34.79 -13.95
CA VAL A 530 -6.97 -34.96 -13.26
C VAL A 530 -6.72 -35.06 -11.76
N PHE A 531 -7.30 -34.12 -11.01
CA PHE A 531 -7.17 -34.03 -9.56
C PHE A 531 -8.56 -34.06 -8.93
N ALA A 532 -8.71 -34.77 -7.81
CA ALA A 532 -9.94 -34.81 -7.04
C ALA A 532 -9.65 -34.35 -5.60
N LEU A 533 -10.39 -33.33 -5.13
CA LEU A 533 -10.32 -32.86 -3.75
C LEU A 533 -11.17 -33.80 -2.88
N GLN A 534 -10.53 -34.73 -2.18
CA GLN A 534 -11.19 -35.82 -1.45
C GLN A 534 -11.26 -35.53 0.05
N SER A 535 -12.47 -35.46 0.58
CA SER A 535 -12.70 -35.33 2.01
C SER A 535 -12.21 -36.56 2.77
N THR A 536 -11.41 -36.33 3.80
CA THR A 536 -10.96 -37.39 4.72
C THR A 536 -12.07 -37.90 5.64
N SER A 537 -13.11 -37.11 5.90
CA SER A 537 -14.21 -37.49 6.79
C SER A 537 -15.30 -38.31 6.09
N THR A 538 -15.66 -37.96 4.86
CA THR A 538 -16.73 -38.63 4.10
C THR A 538 -16.21 -39.56 3.01
N GLY A 539 -14.95 -39.40 2.58
CA GLY A 539 -14.38 -40.10 1.43
C GLY A 539 -14.86 -39.57 0.07
N ASP A 540 -15.81 -38.63 0.06
CA ASP A 540 -16.38 -38.01 -1.13
C ASP A 540 -15.49 -36.90 -1.71
N PHE A 541 -15.78 -36.51 -2.95
CA PHE A 541 -15.08 -35.41 -3.61
C PHE A 541 -15.86 -34.11 -3.47
N LEU A 542 -15.19 -33.04 -3.03
CA LEU A 542 -15.74 -31.69 -3.08
C LEU A 542 -15.83 -31.20 -4.53
N ALA A 543 -14.73 -31.34 -5.27
CA ALA A 543 -14.61 -30.92 -6.65
C ALA A 543 -13.53 -31.72 -7.40
N VAL A 544 -13.65 -31.75 -8.72
CA VAL A 544 -12.68 -32.37 -9.63
C VAL A 544 -12.10 -31.30 -10.53
N ILE A 545 -10.78 -31.25 -10.61
CA ILE A 545 -10.01 -30.25 -11.35
C ILE A 545 -9.30 -30.94 -12.50
N LEU A 546 -9.56 -30.46 -13.71
CA LEU A 546 -8.96 -30.91 -14.97
C LEU A 546 -7.99 -29.83 -15.44
N VAL A 547 -6.68 -30.07 -15.32
CA VAL A 547 -5.65 -29.14 -15.79
C VAL A 547 -5.36 -29.43 -17.26
N ALA A 548 -5.65 -28.50 -18.18
CA ALA A 548 -5.27 -28.73 -19.58
C ALA A 548 -3.87 -28.21 -19.89
N ASN A 549 -3.46 -27.06 -19.35
CA ASN A 549 -2.15 -26.48 -19.63
C ASN A 549 -1.63 -25.66 -18.45
N LEU A 550 -0.31 -25.50 -18.40
CA LEU A 550 0.35 -24.49 -17.57
C LEU A 550 0.67 -23.26 -18.43
N ARG A 551 0.51 -22.08 -17.85
CA ARG A 551 0.72 -20.78 -18.50
C ARG A 551 1.56 -19.85 -17.64
N LEU A 552 2.21 -18.89 -18.27
CA LEU A 552 2.96 -17.82 -17.60
C LEU A 552 2.09 -16.56 -17.45
N ASP A 553 1.89 -16.10 -16.22
CA ASP A 553 1.43 -14.75 -15.94
C ASP A 553 2.63 -13.83 -15.81
N VAL A 554 3.06 -13.29 -16.95
CA VAL A 554 4.21 -12.38 -17.06
C VAL A 554 3.99 -11.12 -16.23
N SER A 555 2.74 -10.66 -16.05
CA SER A 555 2.46 -9.43 -15.30
C SER A 555 2.61 -9.60 -13.78
N SER A 556 2.42 -10.83 -13.30
CA SER A 556 2.51 -11.18 -11.87
C SER A 556 3.74 -12.04 -11.55
N HIS A 557 4.66 -12.20 -12.51
CA HIS A 557 5.86 -13.03 -12.43
C HIS A 557 5.57 -14.46 -11.93
N THR A 558 4.42 -15.07 -12.27
CA THR A 558 4.01 -16.38 -11.74
C THR A 558 3.52 -17.34 -12.81
N VAL A 559 3.23 -18.58 -12.40
CA VAL A 559 2.60 -19.61 -13.22
C VAL A 559 1.12 -19.75 -12.90
N LEU A 560 0.36 -20.18 -13.90
CA LEU A 560 -1.07 -20.48 -13.80
C LEU A 560 -1.35 -21.87 -14.36
N ALA A 561 -2.17 -22.65 -13.66
CA ALA A 561 -2.85 -23.79 -14.26
C ALA A 561 -4.16 -23.31 -14.89
N ASP A 562 -4.24 -23.42 -16.23
CA ASP A 562 -5.45 -23.24 -17.03
C ASP A 562 -6.25 -24.54 -16.94
N ALA A 563 -7.29 -24.51 -16.10
CA ALA A 563 -7.99 -25.69 -15.67
C ALA A 563 -9.51 -25.52 -15.74
N TRP A 564 -10.22 -26.64 -15.57
CA TRP A 564 -11.67 -26.74 -15.50
C TRP A 564 -12.05 -27.43 -14.21
N VAL A 565 -12.98 -26.85 -13.45
CA VAL A 565 -13.49 -27.42 -12.20
C VAL A 565 -14.93 -27.89 -12.38
N ALA A 566 -15.22 -29.12 -11.95
CA ALA A 566 -16.57 -29.66 -11.82
C ALA A 566 -16.90 -29.91 -10.33
N PRO A 567 -18.16 -29.66 -9.90
CA PRO A 567 -18.60 -30.03 -8.57
C PRO A 567 -18.62 -31.56 -8.40
N GLY A 568 -18.40 -32.05 -7.19
CA GLY A 568 -18.32 -33.47 -6.86
C GLY A 568 -19.62 -34.28 -6.92
N THR A 569 -20.67 -33.76 -7.58
CA THR A 569 -22.00 -34.38 -7.73
C THR A 569 -21.93 -35.84 -8.15
N ILE A 570 -22.96 -36.62 -7.82
CA ILE A 570 -23.07 -38.04 -8.19
C ILE A 570 -22.85 -38.28 -9.69
N THR A 571 -23.44 -37.43 -10.55
CA THR A 571 -23.31 -37.51 -12.01
C THR A 571 -21.87 -37.34 -12.48
N VAL A 572 -21.13 -36.40 -11.88
CA VAL A 572 -19.71 -36.17 -12.19
C VAL A 572 -18.86 -37.33 -11.69
N ARG A 573 -19.15 -37.87 -10.50
CA ARG A 573 -18.46 -39.04 -9.94
C ARG A 573 -18.64 -40.28 -10.81
N ASP A 574 -19.85 -40.56 -11.26
CA ASP A 574 -20.12 -41.71 -12.12
C ASP A 574 -19.41 -41.56 -13.47
N THR A 575 -19.46 -40.36 -14.06
CA THR A 575 -18.70 -40.06 -15.28
C THR A 575 -17.19 -40.26 -15.07
N LEU A 576 -16.65 -39.87 -13.92
CA LEU A 576 -15.23 -40.07 -13.58
C LEU A 576 -14.87 -41.53 -13.32
N ARG A 577 -15.75 -42.33 -12.72
CA ARG A 577 -15.52 -43.78 -12.54
C ARG A 577 -15.30 -44.45 -13.91
N HIS A 578 -16.06 -44.05 -14.92
CA HIS A 578 -15.86 -44.53 -16.29
C HIS A 578 -14.51 -44.06 -16.89
N LEU A 579 -14.04 -42.85 -16.55
CA LEU A 579 -12.78 -42.29 -17.04
C LEU A 579 -11.53 -42.81 -16.28
N ARG A 580 -11.67 -43.29 -15.05
CA ARG A 580 -10.57 -43.85 -14.23
C ARG A 580 -9.88 -45.06 -14.84
N THR A 581 -10.55 -45.76 -15.76
CA THR A 581 -9.95 -46.84 -16.55
C THR A 581 -8.90 -46.33 -17.55
N THR A 582 -8.96 -45.03 -17.86
CA THR A 582 -8.15 -44.39 -18.91
C THR A 582 -7.13 -43.40 -18.34
N PHE A 583 -7.37 -42.84 -17.15
CA PHE A 583 -6.51 -41.83 -16.53
C PHE A 583 -6.29 -42.09 -15.05
N ASP A 584 -5.07 -41.81 -14.60
CA ASP A 584 -4.75 -41.74 -13.18
C ASP A 584 -5.38 -40.47 -12.58
N VAL A 585 -6.07 -40.63 -11.46
CA VAL A 585 -6.75 -39.54 -10.76
C VAL A 585 -6.04 -39.31 -9.45
N VAL A 586 -5.37 -38.17 -9.34
CA VAL A 586 -4.66 -37.79 -8.11
C VAL A 586 -5.68 -37.32 -7.08
N ALA A 587 -5.89 -38.12 -6.04
CA ALA A 587 -6.72 -37.74 -4.91
C ALA A 587 -5.91 -36.89 -3.92
N ILE A 588 -6.26 -35.61 -3.79
CA ILE A 588 -5.71 -34.71 -2.78
C ILE A 588 -6.62 -34.82 -1.55
N LYS A 589 -6.08 -35.37 -0.47
CA LYS A 589 -6.82 -35.56 0.78
C LYS A 589 -6.94 -34.24 1.52
N ILE A 590 -8.17 -33.81 1.78
CA ILE A 590 -8.50 -32.56 2.47
C ILE A 590 -9.26 -32.85 3.77
N ASP A 591 -8.93 -32.14 4.83
CA ASP A 591 -9.69 -32.18 6.09
C ASP A 591 -10.93 -31.26 6.03
N PRO A 592 -11.83 -31.30 7.02
CA PRO A 592 -13.05 -30.48 7.01
C PRO A 592 -12.78 -28.97 6.93
N ASP A 593 -11.72 -28.47 7.57
CA ASP A 593 -11.39 -27.05 7.57
C ASP A 593 -10.79 -26.64 6.22
N GLU A 594 -9.93 -27.48 5.63
CA GLU A 594 -9.37 -27.27 4.30
C GLU A 594 -10.46 -27.36 3.22
N SER A 595 -11.43 -28.26 3.38
CA SER A 595 -12.60 -28.36 2.51
C SER A 595 -13.39 -27.05 2.50
N GLU A 596 -13.63 -26.45 3.67
CA GLU A 596 -14.29 -25.15 3.75
C GLU A 596 -13.44 -24.05 3.10
N ALA A 597 -12.12 -24.08 3.28
CA ALA A 597 -11.23 -23.12 2.62
C ALA A 597 -11.30 -23.21 1.07
N TRP A 598 -11.32 -24.43 0.51
CA TRP A 598 -11.51 -24.65 -0.91
C TRP A 598 -12.87 -24.15 -1.43
N ARG A 599 -13.95 -24.26 -0.64
CA ARG A 599 -15.26 -23.71 -1.02
C ARG A 599 -15.21 -22.21 -1.28
N TYR A 600 -14.42 -21.45 -0.50
CA TYR A 600 -14.28 -20.01 -0.71
C TYR A 600 -13.24 -19.67 -1.80
N LEU A 601 -12.18 -20.48 -1.93
CA LEU A 601 -11.13 -20.24 -2.93
C LEU A 601 -11.61 -20.52 -4.38
N LEU A 602 -12.38 -21.58 -4.62
CA LEU A 602 -12.80 -21.97 -5.97
C LEU A 602 -13.60 -20.87 -6.71
N PRO A 603 -14.65 -20.26 -6.12
CA PRO A 603 -15.33 -19.10 -6.70
C PRO A 603 -14.37 -17.97 -7.07
N LEU A 604 -13.43 -17.65 -6.17
CA LEU A 604 -12.46 -16.58 -6.38
C LEU A 604 -11.58 -16.86 -7.61
N LEU A 605 -11.12 -18.10 -7.78
CA LEU A 605 -10.29 -18.51 -8.93
C LEU A 605 -11.10 -18.64 -10.23
N VAL A 606 -12.40 -18.92 -10.15
CA VAL A 606 -13.33 -18.91 -11.31
C VAL A 606 -13.54 -17.46 -11.77
N GLU A 607 -13.94 -16.56 -10.86
CA GLU A 607 -14.13 -15.14 -11.17
C GLU A 607 -12.84 -14.48 -11.67
N ARG A 608 -11.67 -14.93 -11.17
CA ARG A 608 -10.35 -14.46 -11.63
C ARG A 608 -10.19 -14.52 -13.15
N CYS A 609 -10.67 -15.59 -13.79
CA CYS A 609 -10.48 -15.84 -15.22
C CYS A 609 -11.74 -15.70 -16.06
N ARG A 610 -12.82 -15.17 -15.47
CA ARG A 610 -14.12 -15.07 -16.10
C ARG A 610 -14.06 -14.16 -17.32
N THR A 611 -14.45 -14.70 -18.48
CA THR A 611 -14.62 -13.97 -19.75
C THR A 611 -16.08 -13.93 -20.21
N TRP A 612 -16.99 -14.50 -19.42
CA TRP A 612 -18.42 -14.58 -19.70
C TRP A 612 -19.23 -13.82 -18.64
N LYS A 613 -20.44 -13.35 -19.02
CA LYS A 613 -21.32 -12.61 -18.12
C LYS A 613 -22.11 -13.56 -17.22
N HIS A 614 -22.42 -13.11 -16.01
CA HIS A 614 -23.42 -13.75 -15.17
C HIS A 614 -24.81 -13.62 -15.82
N LYS A 615 -25.65 -14.65 -15.66
CA LYS A 615 -27.05 -14.63 -16.12
C LYS A 615 -27.91 -13.85 -15.12
N SER A 616 -29.06 -13.34 -15.53
CA SER A 616 -30.03 -12.72 -14.61
C SER A 616 -30.52 -13.69 -13.54
N SER A 617 -30.55 -14.99 -13.85
CA SER A 617 -30.87 -16.08 -12.93
C SER A 617 -29.67 -16.61 -12.13
N CYS A 618 -28.56 -15.87 -12.08
CA CYS A 618 -27.35 -16.31 -11.39
C CYS A 618 -27.60 -16.51 -9.90
N GLU A 619 -27.18 -17.65 -9.37
CA GLU A 619 -27.39 -18.05 -7.98
C GLU A 619 -26.71 -17.11 -6.99
N TYR A 620 -25.58 -16.52 -7.36
CA TYR A 620 -24.92 -15.49 -6.54
C TYR A 620 -25.79 -14.24 -6.36
N LEU A 621 -26.54 -13.86 -7.40
CA LEU A 621 -27.38 -12.66 -7.39
C LEU A 621 -28.69 -12.92 -6.64
N THR A 622 -29.27 -14.10 -6.81
CA THR A 622 -30.53 -14.46 -6.16
C THR A 622 -30.35 -14.72 -4.67
N GLN A 623 -29.25 -15.37 -4.26
CA GLN A 623 -28.97 -15.65 -2.85
C GLN A 623 -28.20 -14.50 -2.16
N GLY A 624 -27.54 -13.63 -2.92
CA GLY A 624 -26.75 -12.52 -2.38
C GLY A 624 -25.49 -12.96 -1.61
N THR A 625 -24.98 -14.17 -1.89
CA THR A 625 -23.88 -14.79 -1.15
C THR A 625 -22.87 -15.47 -2.09
N ILE A 626 -21.58 -15.39 -1.72
CA ILE A 626 -20.47 -16.10 -2.37
C ILE A 626 -19.52 -16.56 -1.26
N PRO A 627 -19.17 -17.86 -1.14
CA PRO A 627 -19.63 -18.99 -1.96
C PRO A 627 -21.12 -19.28 -1.80
N LEU A 628 -21.67 -20.07 -2.74
CA LEU A 628 -22.98 -20.67 -2.56
C LEU A 628 -22.91 -21.73 -1.45
N HIS A 629 -23.95 -21.79 -0.62
CA HIS A 629 -24.03 -22.71 0.51
C HIS A 629 -22.77 -22.65 1.41
N PRO A 630 -22.53 -21.52 2.11
CA PRO A 630 -21.50 -21.46 3.14
C PRO A 630 -21.79 -22.54 4.19
N ASP A 631 -20.74 -23.12 4.79
CA ASP A 631 -20.86 -24.13 5.85
C ASP A 631 -21.45 -25.48 5.41
N ALA A 632 -21.61 -25.71 4.10
CA ALA A 632 -22.01 -27.02 3.57
C ALA A 632 -20.88 -28.07 3.67
N GLY A 633 -19.67 -27.69 4.10
CA GLY A 633 -18.52 -28.57 4.23
C GLY A 633 -18.22 -29.31 2.92
N ALA A 634 -17.96 -30.60 3.02
CA ALA A 634 -17.64 -31.45 1.88
C ALA A 634 -18.88 -32.03 1.16
N ASP A 635 -20.08 -31.44 1.32
CA ASP A 635 -21.31 -31.91 0.67
C ASP A 635 -21.16 -31.84 -0.88
N PRO A 636 -21.09 -33.00 -1.57
CA PRO A 636 -20.77 -33.06 -3.00
C PRO A 636 -21.90 -32.50 -3.89
N GLU A 637 -23.13 -32.42 -3.38
CA GLU A 637 -24.28 -31.95 -4.13
C GLU A 637 -24.47 -30.43 -4.05
N LYS A 638 -23.76 -29.76 -3.13
CA LYS A 638 -23.82 -28.31 -2.94
C LYS A 638 -22.58 -27.63 -3.52
N SER A 639 -22.64 -27.32 -4.82
CA SER A 639 -21.59 -26.55 -5.51
C SER A 639 -21.33 -25.21 -4.82
N PRO A 640 -20.07 -24.83 -4.56
CA PRO A 640 -19.73 -23.52 -3.98
C PRO A 640 -19.78 -22.38 -5.00
N PHE A 641 -19.83 -22.69 -6.31
CA PHE A 641 -19.83 -21.71 -7.38
C PHE A 641 -21.05 -21.79 -8.31
N CYS A 642 -21.38 -20.65 -8.94
CA CYS A 642 -22.57 -20.50 -9.77
C CYS A 642 -22.50 -21.31 -11.08
N SER A 643 -23.66 -21.68 -11.61
CA SER A 643 -23.76 -22.46 -12.86
C SER A 643 -23.56 -21.62 -14.12
N CYS A 644 -23.40 -20.30 -14.01
CA CYS A 644 -23.26 -19.40 -15.16
C CYS A 644 -22.07 -19.74 -16.08
N GLY A 645 -21.00 -20.33 -15.53
CA GLY A 645 -19.82 -20.73 -16.28
C GLY A 645 -19.80 -22.18 -16.75
N ALA A 646 -20.80 -22.99 -16.39
CA ALA A 646 -20.84 -24.40 -16.75
C ALA A 646 -20.91 -24.56 -18.28
N GLY A 647 -20.00 -25.35 -18.85
CA GLY A 647 -19.94 -25.62 -20.29
C GLY A 647 -19.33 -24.51 -21.15
N VAL A 648 -19.02 -23.34 -20.59
CA VAL A 648 -18.48 -22.20 -21.35
C VAL A 648 -17.02 -22.44 -21.72
N GLY A 649 -16.67 -22.21 -22.99
CA GLY A 649 -15.27 -22.32 -23.46
C GLY A 649 -14.71 -23.75 -23.45
N THR A 650 -15.56 -24.77 -23.35
CA THR A 650 -15.15 -26.18 -23.27
C THR A 650 -14.72 -26.79 -24.59
N GLY A 651 -14.80 -26.04 -25.70
CA GLY A 651 -14.33 -26.49 -27.02
C GLY A 651 -12.83 -26.80 -27.06
N THR A 652 -12.05 -26.25 -26.12
CA THR A 652 -10.60 -26.53 -25.99
C THR A 652 -10.29 -27.73 -25.09
N LEU A 653 -11.30 -28.35 -24.46
CA LEU A 653 -11.09 -29.56 -23.67
C LEU A 653 -10.65 -30.72 -24.58
N PRO A 654 -9.68 -31.54 -24.15
CA PRO A 654 -9.34 -32.77 -24.85
C PRO A 654 -10.58 -33.64 -25.09
N ARG A 655 -10.63 -34.32 -26.26
CA ARG A 655 -11.80 -35.13 -26.67
C ARG A 655 -12.23 -36.14 -25.62
N GLN A 656 -11.29 -36.65 -24.82
CA GLN A 656 -11.54 -37.61 -23.74
C GLN A 656 -12.38 -37.06 -22.57
N PHE A 657 -12.41 -35.73 -22.36
CA PHE A 657 -13.17 -35.10 -21.28
C PHE A 657 -14.51 -34.50 -21.75
N LYS A 658 -14.94 -34.83 -22.97
CA LYS A 658 -16.20 -34.32 -23.55
C LYS A 658 -17.42 -34.66 -22.70
N SER A 659 -17.44 -35.82 -22.04
CA SER A 659 -18.54 -36.22 -21.14
C SER A 659 -18.68 -35.30 -19.92
N LEU A 660 -17.59 -34.66 -19.49
CA LEU A 660 -17.56 -33.70 -18.38
C LEU A 660 -17.80 -32.26 -18.83
N ALA A 661 -17.77 -31.97 -20.14
CA ALA A 661 -17.78 -30.62 -20.68
C ALA A 661 -18.97 -29.79 -20.15
N GLN A 662 -20.18 -30.35 -20.07
CA GLN A 662 -21.36 -29.61 -19.63
C GLN A 662 -21.36 -29.25 -18.12
N TYR A 663 -20.52 -29.90 -17.31
CA TYR A 663 -20.49 -29.73 -15.86
C TYR A 663 -19.34 -28.86 -15.36
N VAL A 664 -18.36 -28.56 -16.22
CA VAL A 664 -17.15 -27.87 -15.81
C VAL A 664 -17.21 -26.37 -16.06
N THR A 665 -16.55 -25.62 -15.19
CA THR A 665 -16.32 -24.18 -15.31
C THR A 665 -14.81 -23.91 -15.36
N ARG A 666 -14.34 -22.99 -16.21
CA ARG A 666 -12.92 -22.64 -16.31
C ARG A 666 -12.43 -21.95 -15.03
N VAL A 667 -11.22 -22.27 -14.59
CA VAL A 667 -10.60 -21.78 -13.34
C VAL A 667 -9.11 -21.48 -13.58
N ALA A 668 -8.60 -20.40 -12.98
CA ALA A 668 -7.18 -20.04 -13.03
C ALA A 668 -6.52 -20.26 -11.66
N ILE A 669 -5.78 -21.37 -11.52
CA ILE A 669 -5.13 -21.74 -10.26
C ILE A 669 -3.68 -21.24 -10.26
N SER A 670 -3.23 -20.62 -9.16
CA SER A 670 -1.85 -20.14 -8.99
C SER A 670 -1.32 -20.46 -7.60
N PRO A 671 0.00 -20.40 -7.37
CA PRO A 671 0.54 -20.32 -6.02
C PRO A 671 -0.05 -19.12 -5.26
N LEU A 672 -0.16 -19.25 -3.94
CA LEU A 672 -0.56 -18.17 -3.03
C LEU A 672 0.66 -17.77 -2.21
N PHE A 673 1.39 -16.75 -2.65
CA PHE A 673 2.63 -16.33 -2.01
C PHE A 673 2.37 -15.62 -0.69
N ALA A 674 3.24 -15.90 0.28
CA ALA A 674 3.35 -15.12 1.51
C ALA A 674 3.69 -13.66 1.20
N VAL A 675 3.27 -12.76 2.09
CA VAL A 675 3.43 -11.32 1.94
C VAL A 675 4.66 -10.88 2.76
N PRO A 676 5.77 -10.49 2.11
CA PRO A 676 7.07 -10.28 2.77
C PRO A 676 7.07 -9.25 3.90
N TYR A 677 6.23 -8.21 3.80
CA TYR A 677 6.08 -7.19 4.85
C TYR A 677 5.17 -7.61 6.02
N LEU A 678 4.46 -8.74 5.90
CA LEU A 678 3.66 -9.32 6.99
C LEU A 678 4.39 -10.49 7.65
N GLU A 679 4.96 -11.38 6.84
CA GLU A 679 5.64 -12.59 7.29
C GLU A 679 7.03 -12.68 6.65
N LYS A 680 8.01 -13.10 7.45
CA LYS A 680 9.34 -13.39 6.92
C LYS A 680 9.28 -14.60 5.99
N THR A 681 9.70 -14.40 4.76
CA THR A 681 9.93 -15.45 3.74
C THR A 681 11.40 -15.90 3.68
N ARG A 682 12.25 -15.24 4.48
CA ARG A 682 13.69 -15.50 4.66
C ARG A 682 13.97 -15.87 6.10
N ASP A 683 14.74 -16.93 6.35
CA ASP A 683 15.32 -17.17 7.68
C ASP A 683 16.38 -16.11 7.99
N ASP A 684 16.14 -15.31 9.03
CA ASP A 684 17.19 -14.54 9.70
C ASP A 684 18.01 -15.48 10.57
N ALA A 685 18.56 -16.54 9.97
CA ALA A 685 19.65 -17.26 10.58
C ALA A 685 20.93 -16.54 10.16
N LYS A 686 21.79 -16.24 11.13
CA LYS A 686 23.19 -15.79 10.98
C LYS A 686 24.06 -16.71 10.08
N HIS A 687 23.46 -17.68 9.40
CA HIS A 687 24.05 -18.64 8.48
C HIS A 687 23.92 -18.23 7.00
N ALA A 688 23.09 -17.25 6.63
CA ALA A 688 22.92 -16.87 5.21
C ALA A 688 24.15 -16.16 4.58
N GLU A 689 25.15 -15.82 5.39
CA GLU A 689 26.43 -15.26 4.90
C GLU A 689 27.49 -16.34 4.62
N SER A 690 27.26 -17.61 4.98
CA SER A 690 28.16 -18.72 4.62
C SER A 690 27.66 -19.47 3.38
N GLU A 691 28.60 -20.00 2.58
CA GLU A 691 28.31 -20.88 1.44
C GLU A 691 27.43 -22.08 1.83
N GLU A 692 27.64 -22.62 3.05
CA GLU A 692 26.82 -23.70 3.62
C GLU A 692 25.36 -23.29 3.87
N GLY A 693 25.09 -22.06 4.35
CA GLY A 693 23.72 -21.60 4.56
C GLY A 693 22.95 -21.39 3.26
N ARG A 694 23.64 -21.00 2.17
CA ARG A 694 23.05 -20.94 0.83
C ARG A 694 22.72 -22.34 0.29
N CYS A 695 23.61 -23.32 0.51
CA CYS A 695 23.38 -24.73 0.16
C CYS A 695 22.22 -25.36 0.96
N LEU A 696 22.11 -25.08 2.25
CA LEU A 696 21.03 -25.59 3.11
C LEU A 696 19.67 -25.00 2.75
N TYR A 697 19.60 -23.70 2.41
CA TYR A 697 18.36 -23.09 1.91
C TYR A 697 18.00 -23.62 0.51
N ALA A 698 18.97 -23.84 -0.37
CA ALA A 698 18.73 -24.48 -1.67
C ALA A 698 18.24 -25.93 -1.52
N ALA A 699 18.68 -26.65 -0.48
CA ALA A 699 18.21 -28.00 -0.15
C ALA A 699 16.79 -27.98 0.45
N SER A 700 16.46 -27.03 1.33
CA SER A 700 15.11 -26.90 1.90
C SER A 700 14.06 -26.42 0.89
N VAL A 701 14.49 -25.70 -0.14
CA VAL A 701 13.65 -25.28 -1.26
C VAL A 701 13.39 -26.41 -2.27
N ARG A 702 14.22 -27.47 -2.27
CA ARG A 702 14.06 -28.69 -3.10
C ARG A 702 13.16 -29.75 -2.47
N LEU A 703 12.88 -29.67 -1.16
CA LEU A 703 11.93 -30.52 -0.41
C LEU A 703 10.54 -29.83 -0.31
#